data_AF-A0A1Y6ISF8-F1
#
_entry.id   AF-A0A1Y6ISF8-F1
#
_cell.length_a   1.000
_cell.length_b   1.000
_cell.length_c   1.000
_cell.angle_alpha   90.00
_cell.angle_beta   90.00
_cell.angle_gamma   90.00
#
_symmetry.space_group_name_H-M   'P 1'
#
loop_
_entity.id
_entity.type
_entity.pdbx_description
1 polymer ?
#
loop_
_entity_poly.entity_id
_entity_poly.type
_entity_poly.pdbx_seq_one_letter_code
_entity_poly.pdbx_strand_id
1 'polypeptide(L)'
;MAEINTQGKNTVMVPTDSLAGAGVTPYRLKVELKTSRAFNGEGVIRCNHAEKIQLFDAAQGGNTLYDATDKDDADIYKVTKSDWNSAGLTVYIQAKAASEKSSDIELEFKANSETAKTQLTFIQAKLDIWDEQDTQIADSDKSATGRIVEVQDERFGRQRAKVCIRQVIPTDFSGQVTLDLYDDKNNKVTTEPKVKLFTRQTAFRGQGAETLAMMLDCKDADVNKDHIFWLEGASVSTTERDARLALTIGDQFADIIALTVTNLTVKVARHDGAPLSQEVQFALSGAATKTVNTVQGIARFFLAPDTYNLAMTPKKDEAGWVKTPDSMTGLSVKKETSTIAEWNLSPYKKAQLIGFNIKPDTQDISGSRYYLGDADAKLDIKKRCDILKESIEAAEKNTNIKKTPDVLKIFMASEFFFRGAQGGYPIETIPEIMTEMGKTVHNDTYKDWLFIWGTAIGYQKHSEGGKPIRHTAIVHAAYMTHTEDIIKVESDDTSVALTIKSELGARIDTNWSIKENIVRPVTKNASQTQPGEYQFTIDKAVIPQNKSTIQLLEPQSMVMADQTNTTVKVKSGLCGNIKTSTYWKIRQPGKEATITKCDPDGDGTYKLTLDKNISLQRAPCELIEPIAVVTDTSKLLTNKVKVEGKIAAQILDDYHWQLIQDKQQKTITQCQYVSGTTYELTLDDATGIQVGPVEFIEPVATEIFNMALVQKGGTATTEQSCSLKQVIVYKEYVSHIDFIRDTSLQWGKPTERKIVIHGETRMALPTSGSVDTLGASPNKPVKGGISEINRSGLGGGGVFTIDGITFGLEVCLDHAYNRLWEFYDKAANSGDPKVQIHLIPSWGMSIHGGVVSCIADGLVFNVDGPSGSDAEINDDKGAGDYFCVEHEHYTDTSSGNCNAYLFDCPSCGKEYAYPKIPAPVCPSCSTHPALEKSYYCTACSSWENNSTCPTCSALLTHESAGCTLPLQHQGTKIPKKAGSVSVGLNAKVSDWKKYASDNDNLTIYEVKDIPGAQLVP
;
A
#
# COMPACT_ATOMS: atom_id res chain seq x y z
N MET A 1 32.45 72.37 25.23
CA MET A 1 32.26 71.31 24.25
C MET A 1 31.12 70.44 24.71
N ALA A 2 30.11 70.31 23.86
CA ALA A 2 29.16 69.23 23.96
C ALA A 2 29.91 67.92 23.74
N GLU A 3 29.47 66.83 24.36
CA GLU A 3 30.05 65.50 24.22
C GLU A 3 28.92 64.48 24.12
N ILE A 4 29.05 63.52 23.19
CA ILE A 4 28.21 62.33 23.10
C ILE A 4 29.11 61.14 23.39
N ASN A 5 28.85 60.42 24.48
CA ASN A 5 29.62 59.24 24.87
C ASN A 5 28.73 57.99 24.76
N THR A 6 29.09 57.11 23.83
CA THR A 6 28.42 55.84 23.53
C THR A 6 29.08 54.64 24.23
N GLN A 7 30.00 54.88 25.16
CA GLN A 7 30.82 53.86 25.85
C GLN A 7 31.62 52.97 24.89
N GLY A 8 32.00 53.51 23.72
CA GLY A 8 32.75 52.78 22.68
C GLY A 8 31.90 51.83 21.84
N LYS A 9 30.58 51.78 22.04
CA LYS A 9 29.65 50.98 21.23
C LYS A 9 28.96 51.89 20.22
N ASN A 10 29.20 51.66 18.93
CA ASN A 10 28.57 52.45 17.86
C ASN A 10 27.58 51.63 17.03
N THR A 11 27.18 50.47 17.54
CA THR A 11 26.24 49.55 16.88
C THR A 11 25.00 49.38 17.75
N VAL A 12 23.83 49.40 17.12
CA VAL A 12 22.54 49.18 17.79
C VAL A 12 21.77 48.12 17.01
N MET A 13 21.26 47.11 17.69
CA MET A 13 20.46 46.07 17.06
C MET A 13 19.05 46.55 16.77
N VAL A 14 18.54 46.25 15.57
CA VAL A 14 17.13 46.35 15.23
C VAL A 14 16.43 45.13 15.81
N PRO A 15 15.50 45.29 16.77
CA PRO A 15 14.80 44.15 17.35
C PRO A 15 13.86 43.53 16.32
N THR A 16 13.77 42.20 16.32
CA THR A 16 12.72 41.46 15.63
C THR A 16 11.52 41.24 16.56
N ASP A 17 10.33 41.03 15.99
CA ASP A 17 9.12 40.75 16.78
C ASP A 17 9.23 39.46 17.61
N SER A 18 10.11 38.55 17.20
CA SER A 18 10.37 37.30 17.93
C SER A 18 11.00 37.55 19.32
N LEU A 19 11.78 38.62 19.51
CA LEU A 19 12.38 38.93 20.80
C LEU A 19 11.31 39.29 21.84
N ALA A 20 10.29 40.04 21.42
CA ALA A 20 9.15 40.39 22.26
C ALA A 20 8.36 39.13 22.68
N GLY A 21 8.09 38.22 21.75
CA GLY A 21 7.42 36.94 22.05
C GLY A 21 8.22 36.03 22.98
N ALA A 22 9.55 36.15 23.00
CA ALA A 22 10.44 35.40 23.90
C ALA A 22 10.62 36.04 25.29
N GLY A 23 9.99 37.20 25.54
CA GLY A 23 10.19 37.98 26.75
C GLY A 23 11.57 38.62 26.86
N VAL A 24 12.31 38.75 25.74
CA VAL A 24 13.62 39.38 25.68
C VAL A 24 13.43 40.87 25.43
N THR A 25 13.92 41.70 26.37
CA THR A 25 13.87 43.16 26.18
C THR A 25 14.86 43.56 25.07
N PRO A 26 14.42 44.32 24.05
CA PRO A 26 15.31 44.86 23.03
C PRO A 26 16.53 45.56 23.63
N TYR A 27 17.68 45.39 23.02
CA TYR A 27 18.87 46.12 23.44
C TYR A 27 18.69 47.63 23.19
N ARG A 28 19.07 48.45 24.19
CA ARG A 28 19.13 49.90 24.06
C ARG A 28 20.54 50.40 24.33
N LEU A 29 21.12 51.12 23.38
CA LEU A 29 22.44 51.72 23.52
C LEU A 29 22.37 52.90 24.49
N LYS A 30 23.12 52.83 25.59
CA LYS A 30 23.25 53.94 26.53
C LYS A 30 24.09 55.06 25.91
N VAL A 31 23.55 56.27 25.89
CA VAL A 31 24.24 57.47 25.41
C VAL A 31 24.24 58.54 26.49
N GLU A 32 25.43 58.98 26.88
CA GLU A 32 25.63 60.07 27.83
C GLU A 32 25.92 61.38 27.09
N LEU A 33 25.13 62.40 27.38
CA LEU A 33 25.24 63.74 26.81
C LEU A 33 25.80 64.70 27.88
N LYS A 34 26.87 65.42 27.55
CA LYS A 34 27.52 66.37 28.45
C LYS A 34 27.79 67.70 27.75
N THR A 35 27.97 68.75 28.54
CA THR A 35 28.43 70.07 28.07
C THR A 35 29.59 70.54 28.95
N SER A 36 30.60 71.17 28.36
CA SER A 36 31.73 71.68 29.16
C SER A 36 31.42 73.00 29.89
N ARG A 37 30.26 73.59 29.62
CA ARG A 37 29.71 74.77 30.33
C ARG A 37 28.43 74.35 31.04
N ALA A 38 28.04 75.10 32.07
CA ALA A 38 26.74 74.90 32.72
C ALA A 38 25.62 74.96 31.66
N PHE A 39 24.75 73.96 31.66
CA PHE A 39 23.62 73.87 30.73
C PHE A 39 22.67 75.07 30.93
N ASN A 40 22.44 75.87 29.88
CA ASN A 40 21.64 77.08 29.95
C ASN A 40 20.12 76.83 30.05
N GLY A 41 19.70 75.56 29.97
CA GLY A 41 18.33 75.12 30.08
C GLY A 41 17.68 74.68 28.76
N GLU A 42 18.39 74.83 27.63
CA GLU A 42 17.89 74.44 26.30
C GLU A 42 18.95 73.65 25.53
N GLY A 43 18.54 72.49 25.02
CA GLY A 43 19.33 71.68 24.10
C GLY A 43 18.43 70.88 23.16
N VAL A 44 19.02 70.29 22.12
CA VAL A 44 18.30 69.44 21.17
C VAL A 44 19.17 68.28 20.72
N ILE A 45 18.57 67.09 20.70
CA ILE A 45 19.13 65.89 20.07
C ILE A 45 18.55 65.83 18.65
N ARG A 46 19.41 65.64 17.66
CA ARG A 46 19.05 65.51 16.26
C ARG A 46 19.56 64.20 15.67
N CYS A 47 18.84 63.66 14.69
CA CYS A 47 19.25 62.48 13.95
C CYS A 47 18.94 62.68 12.46
N ASN A 48 19.90 62.38 11.58
CA ASN A 48 19.69 62.45 10.12
C ASN A 48 18.72 61.36 9.59
N HIS A 49 18.47 60.33 10.41
CA HIS A 49 17.52 59.24 10.18
C HIS A 49 16.54 59.11 11.35
N ALA A 50 15.82 60.20 11.64
CA ALA A 50 14.88 60.28 12.74
C ALA A 50 13.80 59.17 12.72
N GLU A 51 13.43 58.68 11.54
CA GLU A 51 12.48 57.60 11.33
C GLU A 51 12.96 56.22 11.79
N LYS A 52 14.28 56.04 11.96
CA LYS A 52 14.91 54.76 12.33
C LYS A 52 15.25 54.64 13.81
N ILE A 53 14.99 55.66 14.62
CA ILE A 53 15.44 55.74 16.01
C ILE A 53 14.27 55.95 16.99
N GLN A 54 14.37 55.31 18.15
CA GLN A 54 13.55 55.58 19.34
C GLN A 54 14.46 55.93 20.52
N LEU A 55 14.01 56.86 21.36
CA LEU A 55 14.72 57.26 22.58
C LEU A 55 13.95 56.89 23.83
N PHE A 56 14.67 56.46 24.86
CA PHE A 56 14.13 56.08 26.16
C PHE A 56 14.93 56.68 27.31
N ASP A 57 14.31 56.81 28.48
CA ASP A 57 14.94 57.30 29.72
C ASP A 57 15.64 56.18 30.53
N ALA A 58 15.40 54.90 30.22
CA ALA A 58 16.03 53.77 30.88
C ALA A 58 16.38 52.62 29.92
N ALA A 59 17.36 51.81 30.32
CA ALA A 59 17.82 50.63 29.57
C ALA A 59 16.71 49.57 29.36
N GLN A 60 15.79 49.45 30.32
CA GLN A 60 14.65 48.52 30.30
C GLN A 60 13.46 49.18 30.99
N GLY A 61 12.24 48.95 30.50
CA GLY A 61 10.99 49.44 31.14
C GLY A 61 10.80 50.97 31.19
N GLY A 62 11.74 51.75 30.69
CA GLY A 62 11.70 53.23 30.69
C GLY A 62 10.66 53.82 29.75
N ASN A 63 10.30 55.08 29.98
CA ASN A 63 9.39 55.83 29.14
C ASN A 63 10.02 56.15 27.80
N THR A 64 9.21 56.10 26.74
CA THR A 64 9.58 56.58 25.42
C THR A 64 9.69 58.10 25.46
N LEU A 65 10.90 58.62 25.24
CA LEU A 65 11.19 60.05 25.09
C LEU A 65 10.90 60.53 23.67
N TYR A 66 11.12 59.65 22.68
CA TYR A 66 10.83 59.90 21.28
C TYR A 66 10.50 58.59 20.55
N ASP A 67 9.43 58.62 19.75
CA ASP A 67 9.10 57.59 18.78
C ASP A 67 8.60 58.27 17.51
N ALA A 68 9.32 58.07 16.42
CA ALA A 68 9.03 58.70 15.14
C ALA A 68 7.63 58.28 14.66
N THR A 69 6.71 59.26 14.69
CA THR A 69 5.42 59.20 14.00
C THR A 69 5.40 60.07 12.75
N ASP A 70 6.33 61.02 12.63
CA ASP A 70 6.47 61.95 11.51
C ASP A 70 7.90 61.89 10.93
N LYS A 71 8.03 61.91 9.59
CA LYS A 71 9.29 61.55 8.89
C LYS A 71 10.27 62.71 8.71
N ASP A 72 9.83 63.94 8.94
CA ASP A 72 10.57 65.14 8.49
C ASP A 72 11.22 65.96 9.64
N ASP A 73 11.06 65.55 10.90
CA ASP A 73 11.68 66.26 12.03
C ASP A 73 13.04 65.66 12.41
N ALA A 74 14.11 66.34 12.01
CA ALA A 74 15.46 65.98 12.43
C ALA A 74 15.67 66.22 13.94
N ASP A 75 14.86 67.05 14.60
CA ASP A 75 14.97 67.41 16.03
C ASP A 75 14.20 66.43 16.91
N ILE A 76 14.76 65.23 17.07
CA ILE A 76 14.07 64.11 17.73
C ILE A 76 13.81 64.29 19.24
N TYR A 77 14.55 65.15 19.95
CA TYR A 77 14.25 65.41 21.37
C TYR A 77 14.74 66.77 21.84
N LYS A 78 13.84 67.58 22.43
CA LYS A 78 14.18 68.85 23.08
C LYS A 78 14.58 68.59 24.52
N VAL A 79 15.84 68.88 24.85
CA VAL A 79 16.40 68.74 26.19
C VAL A 79 16.10 70.00 26.99
N THR A 80 15.40 69.84 28.09
CA THR A 80 15.04 70.92 29.02
C THR A 80 15.91 70.86 30.27
N LYS A 81 15.87 71.92 31.08
CA LYS A 81 16.57 71.97 32.37
C LYS A 81 16.16 70.84 33.33
N SER A 82 14.92 70.34 33.27
CA SER A 82 14.46 69.25 34.14
C SER A 82 15.03 67.89 33.75
N ASP A 83 15.43 67.71 32.50
CA ASP A 83 16.04 66.46 32.02
C ASP A 83 17.53 66.37 32.40
N TRP A 84 18.15 67.52 32.68
CA TRP A 84 19.60 67.66 32.85
C TRP A 84 20.01 67.63 34.33
N ASN A 85 20.80 66.63 34.73
CA ASN A 85 21.36 66.57 36.08
C ASN A 85 22.83 67.05 36.12
N SER A 86 23.47 67.02 37.28
CA SER A 86 24.86 67.48 37.44
C SER A 86 25.88 66.65 36.65
N ALA A 87 25.54 65.42 36.25
CA ALA A 87 26.36 64.52 35.44
C ALA A 87 26.03 64.59 33.93
N GLY A 88 24.99 65.33 33.53
CA GLY A 88 24.51 65.45 32.16
C GLY A 88 23.10 64.86 31.97
N LEU A 89 22.80 64.43 30.74
CA LEU A 89 21.61 63.66 30.39
C LEU A 89 22.03 62.27 29.90
N THR A 90 21.35 61.22 30.38
CA THR A 90 21.48 59.87 29.82
C THR A 90 20.21 59.55 29.05
N VAL A 91 20.37 59.12 27.80
CA VAL A 91 19.29 58.57 26.98
C VAL A 91 19.67 57.18 26.49
N TYR A 92 18.68 56.40 26.10
CA TYR A 92 18.84 55.04 25.61
C TYR A 92 18.25 54.94 24.20
N ILE A 93 19.09 54.55 23.25
CA ILE A 93 18.75 54.48 21.83
C ILE A 93 18.33 53.05 21.47
N GLN A 94 17.16 52.91 20.85
CA GLN A 94 16.72 51.66 20.21
C GLN A 94 16.56 51.90 18.71
N ALA A 95 17.06 50.99 17.88
CA ALA A 95 16.84 51.06 16.44
C ALA A 95 15.45 50.54 16.08
N LYS A 96 14.78 51.20 15.14
CA LYS A 96 13.46 50.82 14.58
C LYS A 96 13.60 50.19 13.19
N ALA A 97 14.65 50.55 12.46
CA ALA A 97 14.99 50.02 11.15
C ALA A 97 16.50 50.01 10.94
N ALA A 98 16.98 49.16 10.04
CA ALA A 98 18.40 49.01 9.76
C ALA A 98 18.99 50.22 9.02
N SER A 99 20.29 50.43 9.24
CA SER A 99 21.12 51.32 8.44
C SER A 99 21.15 50.85 6.98
N GLU A 100 21.29 51.80 6.06
CA GLU A 100 21.59 51.51 4.66
C GLU A 100 23.07 51.20 4.47
N LYS A 101 23.93 51.86 5.27
CA LYS A 101 25.38 51.68 5.26
C LYS A 101 25.94 51.75 6.68
N SER A 102 27.08 51.13 6.89
CA SER A 102 27.78 51.22 8.15
C SER A 102 28.13 52.68 8.48
N SER A 103 27.83 53.10 9.71
CA SER A 103 28.03 54.45 10.23
C SER A 103 27.23 55.57 9.52
N ASP A 104 26.06 55.26 8.94
CA ASP A 104 25.21 56.24 8.26
C ASP A 104 24.28 57.04 9.18
N ILE A 105 24.04 56.58 10.41
CA ILE A 105 23.18 57.28 11.39
C ILE A 105 24.03 58.30 12.13
N GLU A 106 23.88 59.58 11.82
CA GLU A 106 24.52 60.69 12.53
C GLU A 106 23.60 61.20 13.65
N LEU A 107 24.02 60.99 14.90
CA LEU A 107 23.38 61.57 16.08
C LEU A 107 24.13 62.86 16.46
N GLU A 108 23.40 63.97 16.52
CA GLU A 108 23.92 65.29 16.85
C GLU A 108 23.28 65.80 18.14
N PHE A 109 24.07 66.37 19.05
CA PHE A 109 23.59 67.05 20.25
C PHE A 109 24.05 68.51 20.23
N LYS A 110 23.08 69.43 20.29
CA LYS A 110 23.30 70.88 20.33
C LYS A 110 22.84 71.45 21.66
N ALA A 111 23.74 72.13 22.39
CA ALA A 111 23.44 72.85 23.62
C ALA A 111 24.44 73.97 23.84
N ASN A 112 24.04 75.10 24.44
CA ASN A 112 24.94 76.23 24.74
C ASN A 112 25.74 76.79 23.54
N SER A 113 25.21 76.71 22.31
CA SER A 113 25.95 76.99 21.04
C SER A 113 27.10 76.01 20.74
N GLU A 114 27.19 74.91 21.48
CA GLU A 114 28.15 73.81 21.26
C GLU A 114 27.44 72.69 20.49
N THR A 115 28.18 71.93 19.68
CA THR A 115 27.66 70.80 18.90
C THR A 115 28.59 69.60 19.06
N ALA A 116 28.01 68.44 19.32
CA ALA A 116 28.68 67.15 19.29
C ALA A 116 27.98 66.23 18.30
N LYS A 117 28.75 65.37 17.64
CA LYS A 117 28.26 64.39 16.67
C LYS A 117 28.87 63.04 16.94
N THR A 118 28.11 61.97 16.74
CA THR A 118 28.61 60.61 16.67
C THR A 118 27.90 59.86 15.55
N GLN A 119 28.57 58.85 14.99
CA GLN A 119 27.98 57.96 13.99
C GLN A 119 27.63 56.62 14.63
N LEU A 120 26.45 56.12 14.28
CA LEU A 120 25.92 54.84 14.71
C LEU A 120 25.63 53.97 13.47
N THR A 121 25.61 52.65 13.68
CA THR A 121 25.14 51.68 12.71
C THR A 121 24.00 50.88 13.32
N PHE A 122 22.83 50.88 12.67
CA PHE A 122 21.70 50.07 13.07
C PHE A 122 21.72 48.75 12.30
N ILE A 123 21.88 47.64 13.01
CA ILE A 123 22.13 46.34 12.39
C ILE A 123 20.90 45.46 12.55
N GLN A 124 20.46 44.84 11.46
CA GLN A 124 19.44 43.80 11.47
C GLN A 124 20.09 42.47 11.07
N ALA A 125 19.99 41.49 11.96
CA ALA A 125 20.32 40.10 11.67
C ALA A 125 19.07 39.28 11.98
N LYS A 126 18.64 38.43 11.04
CA LYS A 126 17.34 37.76 11.09
C LYS A 126 17.48 36.26 10.85
N LEU A 127 16.67 35.49 11.56
CA LEU A 127 16.66 34.04 11.59
C LEU A 127 15.26 33.52 11.26
N ASP A 128 15.09 32.88 10.10
CA ASP A 128 13.83 32.32 9.64
C ASP A 128 13.74 30.81 9.85
N ILE A 129 12.52 30.29 10.04
CA ILE A 129 12.23 28.86 10.16
C ILE A 129 10.94 28.52 9.44
N TRP A 130 10.88 27.32 8.87
CA TRP A 130 9.73 26.83 8.12
C TRP A 130 8.99 25.74 8.88
N ASP A 131 7.69 25.64 8.61
CA ASP A 131 6.84 24.58 9.10
C ASP A 131 7.03 23.26 8.31
N GLU A 132 6.13 22.29 8.52
CA GLU A 132 6.22 20.96 7.90
C GLU A 132 5.67 20.92 6.47
N GLN A 133 5.05 22.02 6.02
CA GLN A 133 4.57 22.26 4.66
C GLN A 133 5.51 23.20 3.88
N ASP A 134 6.73 23.46 4.39
CA ASP A 134 7.69 24.43 3.83
C ASP A 134 7.09 25.84 3.70
N THR A 135 6.23 26.24 4.65
CA THR A 135 5.75 27.62 4.83
C THR A 135 6.55 28.31 5.92
N GLN A 136 7.02 29.53 5.65
CA GLN A 136 7.80 30.31 6.63
C GLN A 136 6.93 30.72 7.83
N ILE A 137 7.41 30.48 9.04
CA ILE A 137 6.77 30.92 10.29
C ILE A 137 6.96 32.43 10.46
N ALA A 138 5.87 33.13 10.78
CA ALA A 138 5.89 34.57 11.02
C ALA A 138 6.81 34.95 12.20
N ASP A 139 7.45 36.12 12.14
CA ASP A 139 8.43 36.55 13.15
C ASP A 139 7.87 36.52 14.58
N SER A 140 6.62 36.96 14.78
CA SER A 140 5.94 36.92 16.09
C SER A 140 5.73 35.50 16.61
N ASP A 141 5.58 34.52 15.73
CA ASP A 141 5.26 33.13 16.09
C ASP A 141 6.51 32.29 16.34
N LYS A 142 7.69 32.74 15.89
CA LYS A 142 8.98 32.03 16.09
C LYS A 142 9.27 31.71 17.55
N SER A 143 8.88 32.60 18.46
CA SER A 143 9.06 32.44 19.90
C SER A 143 7.76 32.21 20.65
N ALA A 144 6.66 32.86 20.23
CA ALA A 144 5.36 32.71 20.88
C ALA A 144 4.81 31.30 20.70
N THR A 145 4.82 30.77 19.48
CA THR A 145 4.34 29.41 19.17
C THR A 145 5.51 28.42 19.09
N GLY A 146 6.61 28.84 18.47
CA GLY A 146 7.80 28.02 18.26
C GLY A 146 7.63 26.99 17.15
N ARG A 147 8.65 26.12 17.00
CA ARG A 147 8.65 25.01 16.03
C ARG A 147 8.88 23.68 16.73
N ILE A 148 8.13 22.66 16.30
CA ILE A 148 8.34 21.28 16.73
C ILE A 148 9.35 20.61 15.81
N VAL A 149 10.30 19.88 16.40
CA VAL A 149 11.35 19.15 15.69
C VAL A 149 11.41 17.72 16.20
N GLU A 150 11.60 16.74 15.30
CA GLU A 150 11.64 15.33 15.66
C GLU A 150 13.08 14.82 15.86
N VAL A 151 13.26 13.89 16.79
CA VAL A 151 14.50 13.09 16.91
C VAL A 151 14.56 12.10 15.75
N GLN A 152 15.72 11.95 15.09
CA GLN A 152 15.88 10.95 14.02
C GLN A 152 15.70 9.53 14.53
N ASP A 153 15.12 8.67 13.70
CA ASP A 153 15.12 7.23 13.92
C ASP A 153 16.38 6.58 13.33
N GLU A 154 16.60 5.30 13.63
CA GLU A 154 17.77 4.54 13.15
C GLU A 154 17.83 4.42 11.62
N ARG A 155 16.70 4.67 10.94
CA ARG A 155 16.57 4.63 9.48
C ARG A 155 16.76 5.99 8.83
N PHE A 156 16.96 7.05 9.62
CA PHE A 156 17.09 8.42 9.14
C PHE A 156 15.87 8.93 8.35
N GLY A 157 14.67 8.43 8.70
CA GLY A 157 13.43 8.70 7.96
C GLY A 157 12.73 10.01 8.30
N ARG A 158 13.19 10.76 9.31
CA ARG A 158 12.52 12.01 9.74
C ARG A 158 12.96 13.18 8.88
N GLN A 159 12.04 14.09 8.59
CA GLN A 159 12.41 15.35 7.95
C GLN A 159 13.02 16.31 8.96
N ARG A 160 14.09 17.00 8.55
CA ARG A 160 14.69 18.10 9.32
C ARG A 160 13.94 19.40 9.06
N ALA A 161 13.85 20.26 10.07
CA ALA A 161 13.28 21.60 9.92
C ALA A 161 14.27 22.53 9.22
N LYS A 162 13.82 23.27 8.21
CA LYS A 162 14.64 24.26 7.51
C LYS A 162 14.78 25.51 8.35
N VAL A 163 16.00 26.02 8.47
CA VAL A 163 16.33 27.28 9.15
C VAL A 163 17.19 28.12 8.22
N CYS A 164 17.01 29.43 8.22
CA CYS A 164 17.79 30.34 7.40
C CYS A 164 18.27 31.55 8.19
N ILE A 165 19.58 31.78 8.19
CA ILE A 165 20.14 33.08 8.59
C ILE A 165 20.09 33.97 7.36
N ARG A 166 19.32 35.06 7.44
CA ARG A 166 19.24 36.04 6.36
C ARG A 166 20.50 36.89 6.32
N GLN A 167 20.80 37.43 5.14
CA GLN A 167 21.86 38.42 4.97
C GLN A 167 21.70 39.57 6.00
N VAL A 168 22.80 39.90 6.67
CA VAL A 168 22.85 41.00 7.66
C VAL A 168 22.75 42.35 6.95
N ILE A 169 21.98 43.27 7.53
CA ILE A 169 21.80 44.64 7.02
C ILE A 169 22.38 45.63 8.04
N PRO A 170 23.23 46.59 7.64
CA PRO A 170 23.67 46.86 6.27
C PRO A 170 24.67 45.81 5.76
N THR A 171 24.73 45.62 4.44
CA THR A 171 25.56 44.58 3.81
C THR A 171 27.06 44.86 3.88
N ASP A 172 27.45 46.08 4.25
CA ASP A 172 28.85 46.47 4.49
C ASP A 172 29.26 46.32 5.96
N PHE A 173 28.36 45.82 6.83
CA PHE A 173 28.68 45.53 8.21
C PHE A 173 29.78 44.48 8.30
N SER A 174 30.81 44.76 9.10
CA SER A 174 32.03 43.95 9.14
C SER A 174 32.26 43.24 10.48
N GLY A 175 31.22 43.13 11.30
CA GLY A 175 31.28 42.43 12.59
C GLY A 175 31.02 40.93 12.46
N GLN A 176 30.87 40.27 13.60
CA GLN A 176 30.57 38.84 13.67
C GLN A 176 29.16 38.61 14.16
N VAL A 177 28.47 37.66 13.53
CA VAL A 177 27.19 37.12 13.98
C VAL A 177 27.40 35.68 14.41
N THR A 178 26.88 35.32 15.58
CA THR A 178 26.97 33.95 16.09
C THR A 178 25.59 33.33 16.11
N LEU A 179 25.48 32.10 15.60
CA LEU A 179 24.31 31.25 15.79
C LEU A 179 24.58 30.31 16.97
N ASP A 180 23.81 30.48 18.04
CA ASP A 180 24.00 29.79 19.32
C ASP A 180 22.75 28.97 19.69
N LEU A 181 22.99 27.85 20.38
CA LEU A 181 21.94 26.97 20.91
C LEU A 181 21.81 27.14 22.42
N TYR A 182 20.59 27.49 22.86
CA TYR A 182 20.29 27.82 24.25
C TYR A 182 19.30 26.82 24.88
N ASP A 183 19.45 26.62 26.20
CA ASP A 183 18.40 26.06 27.05
C ASP A 183 17.54 27.20 27.60
N ASP A 184 16.22 27.08 27.41
CA ASP A 184 15.20 28.08 27.72
C ASP A 184 15.23 28.59 29.17
N LYS A 185 15.64 27.75 30.14
CA LYS A 185 15.52 28.14 31.55
C LYS A 185 16.53 29.18 32.01
N ASN A 186 17.65 29.36 31.31
CA ASN A 186 18.76 30.17 31.82
C ASN A 186 19.36 31.15 30.82
N ASN A 187 18.91 31.19 29.56
CA ASN A 187 19.57 31.95 28.48
C ASN A 187 21.11 31.73 28.50
N LYS A 188 21.54 30.48 28.77
CA LYS A 188 22.94 30.06 28.70
C LYS A 188 23.11 29.12 27.53
N VAL A 189 24.19 29.35 26.77
CA VAL A 189 24.65 28.40 25.75
C VAL A 189 24.92 27.07 26.46
N THR A 190 24.33 25.99 25.96
CA THR A 190 24.48 24.65 26.54
C THR A 190 25.50 23.83 25.75
N THR A 191 26.29 23.01 26.45
CA THR A 191 27.17 22.03 25.80
C THR A 191 26.41 20.80 25.30
N GLU A 192 25.17 20.62 25.74
CA GLU A 192 24.27 19.50 25.38
C GLU A 192 22.96 20.06 24.81
N PRO A 193 22.95 20.54 23.56
CA PRO A 193 21.76 21.13 22.97
C PRO A 193 20.73 20.05 22.70
N LYS A 194 19.45 20.40 22.84
CA LYS A 194 18.34 19.49 22.51
C LYS A 194 18.15 19.32 21.01
N VAL A 195 18.84 20.11 20.19
CA VAL A 195 18.78 20.05 18.73
C VAL A 195 20.18 20.05 18.12
N LYS A 196 20.28 19.60 16.88
CA LYS A 196 21.50 19.59 16.06
C LYS A 196 21.24 20.32 14.75
N LEU A 197 22.29 20.96 14.22
CA LEU A 197 22.29 21.66 12.94
C LEU A 197 23.02 20.83 11.87
N PHE A 198 22.56 20.91 10.64
CA PHE A 198 23.12 20.21 9.49
C PHE A 198 23.04 21.08 8.23
N THR A 199 23.95 20.87 7.30
CA THR A 199 23.97 21.55 5.98
C THR A 199 23.13 20.85 4.91
N ARG A 200 22.50 19.70 5.23
CA ARG A 200 21.66 18.92 4.30
C ARG A 200 20.35 18.48 4.92
N GLN A 201 19.30 18.47 4.11
CA GLN A 201 17.95 18.04 4.50
C GLN A 201 17.90 16.54 4.81
N THR A 202 18.37 15.71 3.87
CA THR A 202 18.33 14.25 4.00
C THR A 202 19.42 13.77 4.95
N ALA A 203 19.01 13.11 6.03
CA ALA A 203 19.91 12.49 6.98
C ALA A 203 20.50 11.19 6.39
N PHE A 204 21.76 10.91 6.70
CA PHE A 204 22.42 9.65 6.34
C PHE A 204 23.40 9.21 7.42
N ARG A 205 23.67 7.90 7.48
CA ARG A 205 24.53 7.31 8.50
C ARG A 205 25.94 7.93 8.44
N GLY A 206 26.43 8.40 9.59
CA GLY A 206 27.76 8.99 9.73
C GLY A 206 27.85 10.49 9.46
N GLN A 207 26.73 11.16 9.14
CA GLN A 207 26.73 12.62 9.02
C GLN A 207 27.00 13.28 10.39
N GLY A 208 28.04 14.10 10.47
CA GLY A 208 28.31 14.95 11.64
C GLY A 208 27.34 16.13 11.70
N ALA A 209 26.93 16.51 12.91
CA ALA A 209 26.25 17.78 13.13
C ALA A 209 27.27 18.94 13.03
N GLU A 210 26.80 20.11 12.62
CA GLU A 210 27.58 21.35 12.69
C GLU A 210 27.89 21.70 14.14
N THR A 211 28.98 22.45 14.36
CA THR A 211 29.39 22.85 15.70
C THR A 211 28.39 23.79 16.36
N LEU A 212 28.26 23.63 17.67
CA LEU A 212 27.30 24.29 18.58
C LEU A 212 27.26 25.83 18.53
N ALA A 213 28.35 26.47 18.13
CA ALA A 213 28.45 27.91 17.91
C ALA A 213 29.06 28.13 16.52
N MET A 214 28.22 28.52 15.56
CA MET A 214 28.69 28.87 14.23
C MET A 214 28.91 30.38 14.18
N MET A 215 30.18 30.78 14.08
CA MET A 215 30.55 32.17 13.85
C MET A 215 30.55 32.47 12.36
N LEU A 216 29.78 33.49 11.96
CA LEU A 216 29.77 34.03 10.61
C LEU A 216 30.46 35.40 10.63
N ASP A 217 31.57 35.53 9.91
CA ASP A 217 32.25 36.81 9.72
C ASP A 217 31.57 37.56 8.56
N CYS A 218 30.89 38.67 8.85
CA CYS A 218 30.17 39.44 7.83
C CYS A 218 31.09 40.06 6.77
N LYS A 219 32.41 40.04 6.96
CA LYS A 219 33.38 40.44 5.92
C LYS A 219 33.50 39.42 4.79
N ASP A 220 33.14 38.17 5.04
CA ASP A 220 33.26 37.13 4.03
C ASP A 220 32.19 37.33 2.96
N ALA A 221 32.59 37.29 1.68
CA ALA A 221 31.68 37.51 0.56
C ALA A 221 30.56 36.45 0.51
N ASP A 222 30.79 35.29 1.13
CA ASP A 222 29.78 34.24 1.27
C ASP A 222 28.79 34.47 2.42
N VAL A 223 29.08 35.40 3.36
CA VAL A 223 28.14 35.83 4.43
C VAL A 223 27.14 36.88 3.96
N ASN A 224 27.34 37.41 2.75
CA ASN A 224 26.40 38.31 2.08
C ASN A 224 25.25 37.59 1.35
N LYS A 225 24.93 36.35 1.77
CA LYS A 225 23.84 35.55 1.23
C LYS A 225 23.08 34.89 2.37
N ASP A 226 21.89 34.41 2.04
CA ASP A 226 21.11 33.59 2.95
C ASP A 226 21.82 32.24 3.20
N HIS A 227 22.02 31.89 4.48
CA HIS A 227 22.59 30.61 4.87
C HIS A 227 21.51 29.66 5.34
N ILE A 228 21.38 28.50 4.69
CA ILE A 228 20.35 27.50 5.00
C ILE A 228 20.94 26.35 5.81
N PHE A 229 20.28 26.04 6.91
CA PHE A 229 20.55 24.90 7.77
C PHE A 229 19.31 24.02 7.91
N TRP A 230 19.56 22.82 8.40
CA TRP A 230 18.56 21.80 8.66
C TRP A 230 18.69 21.34 10.10
N LEU A 231 17.58 21.36 10.82
CA LEU A 231 17.53 21.24 12.26
C LEU A 231 16.83 19.94 12.66
N GLU A 232 17.42 19.24 13.61
CA GLU A 232 17.02 17.90 14.05
C GLU A 232 16.97 17.82 15.58
N GLY A 233 16.08 16.99 16.14
CA GLY A 233 16.07 16.70 17.56
C GLY A 233 17.27 15.86 18.01
N ALA A 234 17.97 16.31 19.04
CA ALA A 234 19.04 15.56 19.71
C ALA A 234 18.56 14.88 21.00
N SER A 235 17.70 15.55 21.78
CA SER A 235 17.10 15.02 23.00
C SER A 235 15.72 15.63 23.22
N VAL A 236 14.81 14.86 23.82
CA VAL A 236 13.40 15.24 23.96
C VAL A 236 13.25 16.42 24.91
N SER A 237 12.38 17.37 24.54
CA SER A 237 11.99 18.48 25.40
C SER A 237 11.24 17.98 26.64
N THR A 238 11.58 18.54 27.80
CA THR A 238 10.92 18.28 29.08
C THR A 238 9.71 19.20 29.28
N THR A 239 9.73 20.39 28.68
CA THR A 239 8.58 21.32 28.59
C THR A 239 8.49 21.91 27.18
N GLU A 240 7.33 22.44 26.81
CA GLU A 240 7.19 23.17 25.54
C GLU A 240 8.18 24.34 25.46
N ARG A 241 8.75 24.54 24.27
CA ARG A 241 9.67 25.65 23.94
C ARG A 241 10.96 25.69 24.77
N ASP A 242 11.38 24.56 25.33
CA ASP A 242 12.54 24.51 26.23
C ASP A 242 13.92 24.46 25.53
N ALA A 243 13.93 24.50 24.20
CA ALA A 243 15.12 24.65 23.38
C ALA A 243 15.02 25.94 22.58
N ARG A 244 16.14 26.62 22.34
CA ARG A 244 16.16 27.86 21.56
C ARG A 244 17.34 27.88 20.60
N LEU A 245 17.10 28.48 19.43
CA LEU A 245 18.14 28.88 18.50
C LEU A 245 18.17 30.41 18.49
N ALA A 246 19.32 31.00 18.74
CA ALA A 246 19.43 32.46 18.82
C ALA A 246 20.58 32.98 17.97
N LEU A 247 20.30 34.09 17.30
CA LEU A 247 21.28 34.82 16.52
C LEU A 247 21.77 35.99 17.37
N THR A 248 23.08 36.13 17.55
CA THR A 248 23.68 37.15 18.41
C THR A 248 24.72 37.99 17.68
N ILE A 249 24.88 39.24 18.10
CA ILE A 249 26.01 40.12 17.73
C ILE A 249 26.71 40.54 19.01
N GLY A 250 27.89 39.96 19.26
CA GLY A 250 28.54 40.07 20.55
C GLY A 250 27.72 39.37 21.65
N ASP A 251 27.30 40.12 22.68
CA ASP A 251 26.51 39.64 23.81
C ASP A 251 25.00 39.91 23.67
N GLN A 252 24.55 40.37 22.49
CA GLN A 252 23.18 40.83 22.27
C GLN A 252 22.40 39.92 21.35
N PHE A 253 21.16 39.61 21.71
CA PHE A 253 20.23 38.89 20.86
C PHE A 253 19.75 39.77 19.71
N ALA A 254 19.89 39.26 18.49
CA ALA A 254 19.34 39.83 17.27
C ALA A 254 17.99 39.20 16.93
N ASP A 255 17.88 37.87 16.99
CA ASP A 255 16.68 37.10 16.67
C ASP A 255 16.67 35.77 17.44
N ILE A 256 15.49 35.20 17.70
CA ILE A 256 15.33 33.96 18.47
C ILE A 256 14.21 33.09 17.87
N ILE A 257 14.44 31.78 17.82
CA ILE A 257 13.43 30.75 17.57
C ILE A 257 13.31 29.87 18.82
N ALA A 258 12.08 29.67 19.28
CA ALA A 258 11.74 28.68 20.29
C ALA A 258 11.44 27.33 19.64
N LEU A 259 11.95 26.26 20.22
CA LEU A 259 11.91 24.90 19.68
C LEU A 259 11.38 23.93 20.73
N THR A 260 10.61 22.95 20.28
CA THR A 260 10.20 21.81 21.10
C THR A 260 10.56 20.53 20.40
N VAL A 261 11.31 19.66 21.07
CA VAL A 261 11.82 18.42 20.50
C VAL A 261 10.96 17.24 20.94
N THR A 262 10.43 16.49 19.98
CA THR A 262 9.53 15.36 20.23
C THR A 262 10.09 14.05 19.70
N ASN A 263 9.69 12.93 20.32
CA ASN A 263 10.05 11.57 19.89
C ASN A 263 8.84 10.71 19.47
N LEU A 264 7.61 11.20 19.65
CA LEU A 264 6.40 10.50 19.21
C LEU A 264 5.37 11.49 18.65
N THR A 265 5.09 11.33 17.36
CA THR A 265 3.98 11.99 16.67
C THR A 265 2.92 10.94 16.37
N VAL A 266 1.72 11.09 16.94
CA VAL A 266 0.55 10.27 16.61
C VAL A 266 -0.30 11.07 15.63
N LYS A 267 -0.50 10.52 14.43
CA LYS A 267 -1.39 11.10 13.42
C LYS A 267 -2.66 10.28 13.31
N VAL A 268 -3.79 10.96 13.32
CA VAL A 268 -5.14 10.42 13.14
C VAL A 268 -5.74 11.15 11.96
N ALA A 269 -5.89 10.43 10.87
CA ALA A 269 -6.57 10.93 9.70
C ALA A 269 -7.93 10.23 9.59
N ARG A 270 -8.91 10.93 9.01
CA ARG A 270 -10.07 10.24 8.46
C ARG A 270 -9.66 9.53 7.18
N HIS A 271 -10.21 8.35 6.96
CA HIS A 271 -9.95 7.56 5.75
C HIS A 271 -10.40 8.29 4.47
N ASP A 272 -11.49 9.06 4.57
CA ASP A 272 -12.02 9.88 3.48
C ASP A 272 -11.24 11.18 3.25
N GLY A 273 -10.15 11.42 3.98
CA GLY A 273 -9.32 12.62 3.88
C GLY A 273 -9.99 13.89 4.42
N ALA A 274 -11.23 13.82 4.91
CA ALA A 274 -11.89 15.00 5.46
C ALA A 274 -11.21 15.45 6.77
N PRO A 275 -11.23 16.76 7.08
CA PRO A 275 -10.77 17.23 8.38
C PRO A 275 -11.63 16.62 9.50
N LEU A 276 -11.01 16.28 10.62
CA LEU A 276 -11.78 15.98 11.84
C LEU A 276 -12.52 17.27 12.25
N SER A 277 -13.85 17.20 12.26
CA SER A 277 -14.74 18.33 12.54
C SER A 277 -14.71 18.77 14.01
N GLN A 278 -14.16 17.96 14.92
CA GLN A 278 -14.16 18.20 16.36
C GLN A 278 -12.86 17.76 17.06
N GLU A 279 -12.72 18.15 18.33
CA GLU A 279 -11.66 17.71 19.22
C GLU A 279 -11.69 16.19 19.44
N VAL A 280 -10.60 15.51 19.10
CA VAL A 280 -10.36 14.13 19.51
C VAL A 280 -9.52 14.16 20.79
N GLN A 281 -9.99 13.47 21.83
CA GLN A 281 -9.26 13.32 23.08
C GLN A 281 -8.43 12.04 23.00
N PHE A 282 -7.12 12.18 23.20
CA PHE A 282 -6.25 11.03 23.37
C PHE A 282 -5.86 10.91 24.83
N ALA A 283 -5.95 9.69 25.36
CA ALA A 283 -5.44 9.33 26.67
C ALA A 283 -4.33 8.30 26.51
N LEU A 284 -3.13 8.62 26.95
CA LEU A 284 -2.08 7.61 27.14
C LEU A 284 -2.13 7.12 28.57
N SER A 285 -2.24 5.81 28.79
CA SER A 285 -2.14 5.19 30.10
C SER A 285 -0.84 4.38 30.22
N GLY A 286 0.00 4.78 31.19
CA GLY A 286 1.28 4.21 31.61
C GLY A 286 1.57 4.67 33.05
N ALA A 287 2.82 4.99 33.42
CA ALA A 287 3.14 5.51 34.76
C ALA A 287 2.44 6.84 35.15
N ALA A 288 1.95 7.61 34.17
CA ALA A 288 1.09 8.78 34.36
C ALA A 288 0.09 8.90 33.20
N THR A 289 -1.16 9.27 33.50
CA THR A 289 -2.18 9.53 32.46
C THR A 289 -1.96 10.92 31.88
N LYS A 290 -1.71 11.03 30.57
CA LYS A 290 -1.71 12.31 29.86
C LYS A 290 -2.86 12.36 28.87
N THR A 291 -3.61 13.46 28.91
CA THR A 291 -4.71 13.74 27.99
C THR A 291 -4.34 14.90 27.08
N VAL A 292 -4.48 14.75 25.78
CA VAL A 292 -4.33 15.84 24.81
C VAL A 292 -5.63 15.94 24.00
N ASN A 293 -6.20 17.13 23.94
CA ASN A 293 -7.30 17.46 23.03
C ASN A 293 -6.67 18.00 21.75
N THR A 294 -7.12 17.51 20.59
CA THR A 294 -6.63 18.04 19.31
C THR A 294 -7.77 18.26 18.34
N VAL A 295 -7.81 19.44 17.75
CA VAL A 295 -8.57 19.73 16.52
C VAL A 295 -7.58 19.46 15.37
N GLN A 296 -7.98 18.74 14.33
CA GLN A 296 -7.16 18.34 13.16
C GLN A 296 -6.35 17.03 13.26
N GLY A 297 -6.50 16.21 14.31
CA GLY A 297 -6.07 14.82 14.28
C GLY A 297 -4.59 14.53 14.48
N ILE A 298 -3.76 15.52 14.80
CA ILE A 298 -2.36 15.25 15.16
C ILE A 298 -2.19 15.45 16.65
N ALA A 299 -2.03 14.35 17.39
CA ALA A 299 -1.66 14.37 18.79
C ALA A 299 -0.17 14.15 18.95
N ARG A 300 0.49 15.16 19.51
CA ARG A 300 1.92 15.11 19.82
C ARG A 300 2.06 14.94 21.32
N PHE A 301 2.84 13.95 21.75
CA PHE A 301 3.01 13.66 23.17
C PHE A 301 4.45 13.84 23.62
N PHE A 302 4.61 14.55 24.73
CA PHE A 302 5.88 14.68 25.46
C PHE A 302 5.98 13.54 26.47
N LEU A 303 6.54 12.42 26.07
CA LEU A 303 6.62 11.22 26.90
C LEU A 303 8.06 10.92 27.29
N ALA A 304 8.23 10.46 28.53
CA ALA A 304 9.47 9.82 28.95
C ALA A 304 9.60 8.45 28.25
N PRO A 305 10.77 7.81 28.29
CA PRO A 305 10.91 6.44 27.77
C PRO A 305 10.10 5.44 28.61
N ASP A 306 8.98 4.93 28.09
CA ASP A 306 8.16 3.87 28.70
C ASP A 306 7.27 3.18 27.64
N THR A 307 6.55 2.13 28.03
CA THR A 307 5.45 1.56 27.24
C THR A 307 4.16 2.25 27.62
N TYR A 308 3.44 2.79 26.64
CA TYR A 308 2.18 3.49 26.85
C TYR A 308 1.05 2.79 26.12
N ASN A 309 -0.12 2.69 26.74
CA ASN A 309 -1.35 2.32 26.05
C ASN A 309 -2.00 3.59 25.51
N LEU A 310 -2.33 3.62 24.23
CA LEU A 310 -2.98 4.77 23.60
C LEU A 310 -4.48 4.50 23.44
N ALA A 311 -5.30 5.27 24.14
CA ALA A 311 -6.74 5.28 24.00
C ALA A 311 -7.19 6.57 23.30
N MET A 312 -8.15 6.46 22.39
CA MET A 312 -8.77 7.59 21.72
C MET A 312 -10.24 7.62 22.12
N THR A 313 -10.70 8.75 22.64
CA THR A 313 -12.11 8.97 23.01
C THR A 313 -12.64 10.15 22.20
N PRO A 314 -13.59 9.94 21.29
CA PRO A 314 -14.33 11.06 20.70
C PRO A 314 -15.08 11.81 21.80
N LYS A 315 -14.94 13.13 21.88
CA LYS A 315 -15.82 13.94 22.73
C LYS A 315 -17.23 13.83 22.14
N LYS A 316 -18.13 13.25 22.93
CA LYS A 316 -19.57 13.03 22.74
C LYS A 316 -20.32 13.86 21.66
N ASP A 317 -21.27 13.20 21.00
CA ASP A 317 -22.53 13.75 20.40
C ASP A 317 -22.67 13.82 18.86
N GLU A 318 -21.74 13.27 18.07
CA GLU A 318 -22.10 12.89 16.69
C GLU A 318 -22.71 11.49 16.71
N ALA A 319 -24.02 11.38 16.53
CA ALA A 319 -24.80 10.14 16.38
C ALA A 319 -24.35 9.22 15.21
N GLY A 320 -23.18 9.51 14.63
CA GLY A 320 -22.62 8.98 13.39
C GLY A 320 -21.31 8.17 13.54
N TRP A 321 -20.75 7.98 14.74
CA TRP A 321 -19.54 7.16 14.91
C TRP A 321 -19.85 5.88 15.69
N VAL A 322 -19.30 4.74 15.26
CA VAL A 322 -19.25 3.54 16.10
C VAL A 322 -18.28 3.87 17.22
N LYS A 323 -18.75 3.82 18.48
CA LYS A 323 -17.84 3.56 19.59
C LYS A 323 -17.20 2.21 19.27
N THR A 324 -15.98 2.21 18.72
CA THR A 324 -15.14 1.02 18.82
C THR A 324 -15.15 0.62 20.28
N PRO A 325 -15.24 -0.69 20.61
CA PRO A 325 -15.31 -1.15 21.99
C PRO A 325 -14.32 -0.37 22.84
N ASP A 326 -14.80 0.08 24.01
CA ASP A 326 -14.03 0.82 25.00
C ASP A 326 -12.60 0.27 25.02
N SER A 327 -11.64 1.11 24.60
CA SER A 327 -10.21 0.81 24.48
C SER A 327 -9.81 -0.31 23.49
N MET A 328 -9.22 0.08 22.35
CA MET A 328 -8.05 -0.66 21.86
C MET A 328 -6.87 -0.37 22.80
N THR A 329 -6.92 -0.88 24.03
CA THR A 329 -5.77 -0.95 24.93
C THR A 329 -4.78 -1.93 24.34
N GLY A 330 -3.69 -1.46 23.73
CA GLY A 330 -2.63 -2.40 23.37
C GLY A 330 -1.57 -1.93 22.40
N LEU A 331 -1.63 -0.70 21.87
CA LEU A 331 -0.50 -0.19 21.08
C LEU A 331 0.69 0.07 21.99
N SER A 332 1.50 -0.97 22.28
CA SER A 332 2.74 -0.85 23.04
C SER A 332 3.78 -0.12 22.19
N VAL A 333 3.85 1.20 22.35
CA VAL A 333 4.87 2.02 21.69
C VAL A 333 6.20 1.82 22.41
N LYS A 334 7.17 1.15 21.77
CA LYS A 334 8.55 1.03 22.26
C LYS A 334 9.44 2.09 21.61
N LYS A 335 10.25 2.75 22.45
CA LYS A 335 11.38 3.70 22.29
C LYS A 335 11.90 4.15 20.91
N GLU A 336 11.78 3.37 19.83
CA GLU A 336 12.66 3.50 18.64
C GLU A 336 11.93 3.67 17.31
N THR A 337 10.61 3.86 17.32
CA THR A 337 9.85 4.13 16.08
C THR A 337 8.85 5.26 16.33
N SER A 338 8.68 6.19 15.38
CA SER A 338 7.37 6.84 15.34
C SER A 338 6.36 5.74 15.07
N THR A 339 5.49 5.50 16.03
CA THR A 339 4.32 4.69 15.74
C THR A 339 3.27 5.65 15.21
N ILE A 340 3.12 5.68 13.88
CA ILE A 340 1.92 6.26 13.29
C ILE A 340 0.81 5.25 13.58
N ALA A 341 -0.01 5.54 14.57
CA ALA A 341 -1.25 4.80 14.78
C ALA A 341 -2.30 5.39 13.84
N GLU A 342 -2.45 4.82 12.65
CA GLU A 342 -3.52 5.21 11.73
C GLU A 342 -4.81 4.52 12.15
N TRP A 343 -5.81 5.31 12.56
CA TRP A 343 -7.16 4.81 12.78
C TRP A 343 -8.00 5.06 11.55
N ASN A 344 -8.20 4.01 10.77
CA ASN A 344 -9.16 4.02 9.68
C ASN A 344 -10.55 3.81 10.26
N LEU A 345 -11.21 4.92 10.59
CA LEU A 345 -12.63 4.89 10.93
C LEU A 345 -13.41 4.66 9.64
N SER A 346 -14.16 3.56 9.58
CA SER A 346 -15.04 3.30 8.45
C SER A 346 -16.13 4.37 8.41
N PRO A 347 -16.44 4.95 7.23
CA PRO A 347 -17.59 5.84 7.09
C PRO A 347 -18.92 5.09 7.23
N TYR A 348 -18.90 3.75 7.18
CA TYR A 348 -20.09 2.92 7.22
C TYR A 348 -20.29 2.30 8.60
N LYS A 349 -21.51 2.45 9.12
CA LYS A 349 -21.98 1.74 10.32
C LYS A 349 -22.67 0.44 9.98
N LYS A 350 -23.16 0.35 8.76
CA LYS A 350 -24.14 -0.61 8.31
C LYS A 350 -23.77 -1.12 6.94
N ALA A 351 -24.17 -2.34 6.63
CA ALA A 351 -24.09 -2.88 5.28
C ALA A 351 -25.47 -3.31 4.79
N GLN A 352 -25.65 -3.24 3.48
CA GLN A 352 -26.77 -3.82 2.76
C GLN A 352 -26.24 -4.79 1.70
N LEU A 353 -26.67 -6.05 1.78
CA LEU A 353 -26.22 -7.12 0.90
C LEU A 353 -27.18 -7.25 -0.29
N ILE A 354 -26.63 -7.41 -1.50
CA ILE A 354 -27.36 -7.43 -2.76
C ILE A 354 -26.81 -8.58 -3.61
N GLY A 355 -27.60 -9.65 -3.74
CA GLY A 355 -27.20 -10.84 -4.51
C GLY A 355 -27.73 -10.76 -5.92
N PHE A 356 -26.84 -10.91 -6.90
CA PHE A 356 -27.19 -11.08 -8.31
C PHE A 356 -27.26 -12.58 -8.64
N ASN A 357 -28.47 -13.12 -8.56
CA ASN A 357 -28.75 -14.55 -8.63
C ASN A 357 -28.99 -14.95 -10.09
N ILE A 358 -27.91 -15.23 -10.80
CA ILE A 358 -27.94 -15.76 -12.17
C ILE A 358 -27.31 -17.15 -12.20
N LYS A 359 -27.70 -17.97 -13.18
CA LYS A 359 -27.19 -19.33 -13.38
C LYS A 359 -26.34 -19.42 -14.65
N PRO A 360 -25.07 -18.97 -14.66
CA PRO A 360 -24.11 -19.17 -15.75
C PRO A 360 -23.65 -20.65 -15.92
N ASP A 361 -24.58 -21.59 -15.98
CA ASP A 361 -24.27 -23.03 -16.08
C ASP A 361 -23.80 -23.43 -17.50
N THR A 362 -23.45 -24.70 -17.61
CA THR A 362 -23.39 -25.46 -18.84
C THR A 362 -24.77 -25.92 -19.30
N GLN A 363 -24.90 -26.23 -20.59
CA GLN A 363 -26.11 -26.78 -21.17
C GLN A 363 -25.84 -28.19 -21.71
N ASP A 364 -26.68 -29.15 -21.33
CA ASP A 364 -26.67 -30.48 -21.92
C ASP A 364 -27.50 -30.48 -23.22
N ILE A 365 -26.84 -30.69 -24.36
CA ILE A 365 -27.45 -30.80 -25.69
C ILE A 365 -27.16 -32.20 -26.22
N SER A 366 -28.20 -33.02 -26.38
CA SER A 366 -28.09 -34.41 -26.88
C SER A 366 -27.11 -35.28 -26.10
N GLY A 367 -27.05 -35.12 -24.78
CA GLY A 367 -26.15 -35.86 -23.89
C GLY A 367 -24.70 -35.36 -23.87
N SER A 368 -24.39 -34.26 -24.59
CA SER A 368 -23.10 -33.57 -24.50
C SER A 368 -23.27 -32.25 -23.76
N ARG A 369 -22.39 -31.98 -22.80
CA ARG A 369 -22.37 -30.75 -22.02
C ARG A 369 -21.58 -29.66 -22.74
N TYR A 370 -22.08 -28.42 -22.74
CA TYR A 370 -21.45 -27.26 -23.39
C TYR A 370 -21.42 -26.05 -22.48
N TYR A 371 -20.35 -25.24 -22.56
CA TYR A 371 -20.31 -23.94 -21.90
C TYR A 371 -21.16 -22.90 -22.66
N LEU A 372 -21.85 -22.00 -21.93
CA LEU A 372 -22.80 -21.04 -22.50
C LEU A 372 -22.21 -19.71 -22.99
N GLY A 373 -20.89 -19.53 -22.96
CA GLY A 373 -20.25 -18.29 -23.42
C GLY A 373 -20.30 -18.09 -24.94
N ASP A 374 -20.02 -16.87 -25.38
CA ASP A 374 -19.73 -16.57 -26.79
C ASP A 374 -18.39 -17.18 -27.22
N ALA A 375 -18.29 -17.53 -28.51
CA ALA A 375 -17.08 -18.09 -29.09
C ALA A 375 -15.93 -17.07 -29.11
N ASP A 376 -16.25 -15.77 -29.24
CA ASP A 376 -15.29 -14.68 -29.05
C ASP A 376 -15.26 -14.27 -27.58
N ALA A 377 -14.12 -14.55 -26.92
CA ALA A 377 -13.89 -14.25 -25.50
C ALA A 377 -14.14 -12.78 -25.15
N LYS A 378 -13.69 -11.83 -25.98
CA LYS A 378 -13.84 -10.39 -25.70
C LYS A 378 -15.29 -9.96 -25.85
N LEU A 379 -15.97 -10.49 -26.87
CA LEU A 379 -17.40 -10.25 -27.05
C LEU A 379 -18.22 -10.83 -25.89
N ASP A 380 -17.87 -12.02 -25.40
CA ASP A 380 -18.52 -12.64 -24.23
C ASP A 380 -18.34 -11.80 -22.97
N ILE A 381 -17.08 -11.43 -22.66
CA ILE A 381 -16.75 -10.55 -21.53
C ILE A 381 -17.57 -9.26 -21.61
N LYS A 382 -17.58 -8.59 -22.76
CA LYS A 382 -18.36 -7.37 -22.95
C LYS A 382 -19.85 -7.60 -22.69
N LYS A 383 -20.45 -8.66 -23.24
CA LYS A 383 -21.88 -8.96 -23.04
C LYS A 383 -22.22 -9.20 -21.57
N ARG A 384 -21.37 -9.95 -20.85
CA ARG A 384 -21.54 -10.21 -19.41
C ARG A 384 -21.36 -8.93 -18.57
N CYS A 385 -20.40 -8.08 -18.93
CA CYS A 385 -20.26 -6.75 -18.34
C CYS A 385 -21.51 -5.90 -18.59
N ASP A 386 -22.04 -5.84 -19.81
CA ASP A 386 -23.26 -5.08 -20.14
C ASP A 386 -24.44 -5.52 -19.24
N ILE A 387 -24.57 -6.84 -18.96
CA ILE A 387 -25.63 -7.40 -18.10
C ILE A 387 -25.44 -7.02 -16.63
N LEU A 388 -24.20 -7.04 -16.12
CA LEU A 388 -23.92 -6.53 -14.78
C LEU A 388 -24.21 -5.04 -14.68
N LYS A 389 -23.83 -4.24 -15.68
CA LYS A 389 -24.10 -2.80 -15.72
C LYS A 389 -25.61 -2.52 -15.60
N GLU A 390 -26.42 -3.19 -16.42
CA GLU A 390 -27.89 -3.09 -16.35
C GLU A 390 -28.42 -3.49 -14.96
N SER A 391 -27.89 -4.57 -14.37
CA SER A 391 -28.31 -5.07 -13.04
C SER A 391 -27.91 -4.14 -11.89
N ILE A 392 -26.75 -3.49 -11.98
CA ILE A 392 -26.28 -2.50 -11.01
C ILE A 392 -27.15 -1.24 -11.09
N GLU A 393 -27.48 -0.78 -12.29
CA GLU A 393 -28.42 0.33 -12.48
C GLU A 393 -29.82 0.01 -11.95
N ALA A 394 -30.29 -1.22 -12.16
CA ALA A 394 -31.55 -1.70 -11.61
C ALA A 394 -31.53 -1.73 -10.08
N ALA A 395 -30.45 -2.22 -9.47
CA ALA A 395 -30.25 -2.19 -8.02
C ALA A 395 -30.26 -0.76 -7.48
N GLU A 396 -29.50 0.16 -8.08
CA GLU A 396 -29.43 1.57 -7.67
C GLU A 396 -30.80 2.26 -7.68
N LYS A 397 -31.64 1.95 -8.68
CA LYS A 397 -33.00 2.49 -8.84
C LYS A 397 -34.02 1.82 -7.90
N ASN A 398 -33.71 0.67 -7.31
CA ASN A 398 -34.63 -0.07 -6.47
C ASN A 398 -34.90 0.67 -5.14
N THR A 399 -36.18 0.86 -4.81
CA THR A 399 -36.61 1.61 -3.61
C THR A 399 -36.22 0.95 -2.29
N ASN A 400 -35.85 -0.33 -2.31
CA ASN A 400 -35.36 -1.06 -1.13
C ASN A 400 -33.88 -0.79 -0.81
N ILE A 401 -33.12 -0.19 -1.73
CA ILE A 401 -31.73 0.20 -1.48
C ILE A 401 -31.65 1.47 -0.61
N LYS A 402 -30.87 1.40 0.46
CA LYS A 402 -30.65 2.53 1.37
C LYS A 402 -29.51 3.40 0.88
N LYS A 403 -29.85 4.58 0.36
CA LYS A 403 -28.90 5.55 -0.20
C LYS A 403 -28.20 6.44 0.84
N THR A 404 -28.33 6.15 2.14
CA THR A 404 -27.65 6.94 3.16
C THR A 404 -26.14 6.66 3.13
N PRO A 405 -25.27 7.68 3.34
CA PRO A 405 -23.81 7.51 3.25
C PRO A 405 -23.21 6.59 4.33
N ASP A 406 -23.92 6.35 5.43
CA ASP A 406 -23.50 5.48 6.53
C ASP A 406 -23.77 3.98 6.26
N VAL A 407 -24.31 3.64 5.10
CA VAL A 407 -24.60 2.26 4.67
C VAL A 407 -23.76 1.89 3.46
N LEU A 408 -22.90 0.88 3.62
CA LEU A 408 -22.17 0.24 2.52
C LEU A 408 -23.10 -0.71 1.76
N LYS A 409 -23.19 -0.57 0.43
CA LYS A 409 -23.97 -1.48 -0.43
C LYS A 409 -23.01 -2.50 -1.02
N ILE A 410 -23.25 -3.78 -0.80
CA ILE A 410 -22.39 -4.86 -1.30
C ILE A 410 -23.16 -5.62 -2.38
N PHE A 411 -22.76 -5.45 -3.64
CA PHE A 411 -23.33 -6.15 -4.78
C PHE A 411 -22.42 -7.33 -5.14
N MET A 412 -22.96 -8.55 -5.16
CA MET A 412 -22.19 -9.75 -5.46
C MET A 412 -22.88 -10.64 -6.49
N ALA A 413 -22.13 -11.07 -7.51
CA ALA A 413 -22.54 -12.14 -8.43
C ALA A 413 -21.94 -13.49 -7.98
N SER A 414 -22.48 -14.59 -8.53
CA SER A 414 -22.07 -15.95 -8.19
C SER A 414 -20.69 -16.32 -8.74
N GLU A 415 -20.18 -17.47 -8.29
CA GLU A 415 -19.07 -18.13 -8.99
C GLU A 415 -19.44 -18.43 -10.46
N PHE A 416 -18.43 -18.48 -11.33
CA PHE A 416 -18.53 -18.78 -12.77
C PHE A 416 -19.28 -17.75 -13.62
N PHE A 417 -19.61 -16.59 -13.05
CA PHE A 417 -20.27 -15.54 -13.81
C PHE A 417 -19.50 -15.15 -15.07
N PHE A 418 -18.18 -15.13 -15.02
CA PHE A 418 -17.31 -14.96 -16.18
C PHE A 418 -16.70 -16.31 -16.58
N ARG A 419 -17.44 -17.09 -17.39
CA ARG A 419 -17.00 -18.37 -17.96
C ARG A 419 -17.28 -18.42 -19.48
N GLY A 420 -16.21 -18.44 -20.27
CA GLY A 420 -16.29 -18.42 -21.73
C GLY A 420 -16.73 -19.76 -22.37
N ALA A 421 -17.02 -19.75 -23.68
CA ALA A 421 -17.43 -20.93 -24.46
C ALA A 421 -16.43 -22.09 -24.42
N GLN A 422 -15.18 -21.78 -24.07
CA GLN A 422 -14.07 -22.73 -24.03
C GLN A 422 -13.78 -23.25 -22.63
N GLY A 423 -14.60 -22.91 -21.62
CA GLY A 423 -14.42 -23.29 -20.23
C GLY A 423 -13.73 -22.23 -19.37
N GLY A 424 -13.08 -21.26 -20.01
CA GLY A 424 -12.49 -20.08 -19.40
C GLY A 424 -12.09 -19.08 -20.48
N TYR A 425 -11.44 -18.00 -20.09
CA TYR A 425 -10.86 -17.01 -21.00
C TYR A 425 -9.33 -17.10 -20.99
N PRO A 426 -8.66 -16.72 -22.09
CA PRO A 426 -7.23 -16.44 -22.03
C PRO A 426 -6.94 -15.44 -20.90
N ILE A 427 -5.99 -15.74 -20.02
CA ILE A 427 -5.72 -14.96 -18.81
C ILE A 427 -5.47 -13.47 -19.11
N GLU A 428 -4.88 -13.16 -20.26
CA GLU A 428 -4.61 -11.78 -20.73
C GLU A 428 -5.87 -10.96 -21.03
N THR A 429 -7.03 -11.60 -21.16
CA THR A 429 -8.31 -10.90 -21.42
C THR A 429 -9.09 -10.58 -20.16
N ILE A 430 -8.82 -11.25 -19.03
CA ILE A 430 -9.55 -11.04 -17.77
C ILE A 430 -9.43 -9.61 -17.23
N PRO A 431 -8.28 -8.91 -17.32
CA PRO A 431 -8.18 -7.50 -16.91
C PRO A 431 -9.15 -6.56 -17.63
N GLU A 432 -9.67 -6.94 -18.81
CA GLU A 432 -10.68 -6.17 -19.53
C GLU A 432 -11.99 -6.08 -18.73
N ILE A 433 -12.32 -7.06 -17.89
CA ILE A 433 -13.52 -7.05 -17.03
C ILE A 433 -13.46 -5.88 -16.05
N MET A 434 -12.37 -5.75 -15.28
CA MET A 434 -12.20 -4.67 -14.31
C MET A 434 -12.16 -3.30 -14.97
N THR A 435 -11.53 -3.22 -16.15
CA THR A 435 -11.48 -2.00 -16.96
C THR A 435 -12.87 -1.59 -17.42
N GLU A 436 -13.67 -2.52 -17.94
CA GLU A 436 -15.02 -2.24 -18.43
C GLU A 436 -16.01 -1.93 -17.30
N MET A 437 -15.93 -2.65 -16.18
CA MET A 437 -16.81 -2.39 -15.03
C MET A 437 -16.44 -1.09 -14.32
N GLY A 438 -15.15 -0.75 -14.24
CA GLY A 438 -14.69 0.53 -13.69
C GLY A 438 -15.28 1.75 -14.40
N LYS A 439 -15.45 1.70 -15.73
CA LYS A 439 -16.11 2.78 -16.48
C LYS A 439 -17.53 3.07 -15.99
N THR A 440 -18.22 2.06 -15.45
CA THR A 440 -19.58 2.21 -14.93
C THR A 440 -19.60 2.67 -13.48
N VAL A 441 -18.73 2.11 -12.62
CA VAL A 441 -18.84 2.33 -11.17
C VAL A 441 -17.90 3.40 -10.60
N HIS A 442 -16.97 3.94 -11.40
CA HIS A 442 -16.11 5.05 -10.99
C HIS A 442 -16.82 6.41 -11.11
N ASN A 443 -17.95 6.56 -10.43
CA ASN A 443 -18.66 7.83 -10.26
C ASN A 443 -19.33 7.91 -8.89
N ASP A 444 -19.67 9.12 -8.46
CA ASP A 444 -20.17 9.39 -7.10
C ASP A 444 -21.48 8.67 -6.74
N THR A 445 -22.28 8.23 -7.73
CA THR A 445 -23.48 7.41 -7.48
C THR A 445 -23.14 6.14 -6.72
N TYR A 446 -21.96 5.58 -6.99
CA TYR A 446 -21.51 4.31 -6.44
C TYR A 446 -20.42 4.45 -5.37
N LYS A 447 -20.20 5.66 -4.85
CA LYS A 447 -19.15 5.93 -3.84
C LYS A 447 -19.34 5.18 -2.52
N ASP A 448 -20.55 4.72 -2.22
CA ASP A 448 -20.88 3.92 -1.03
C ASP A 448 -21.14 2.45 -1.38
N TRP A 449 -20.60 1.97 -2.51
CA TRP A 449 -20.79 0.59 -2.99
C TRP A 449 -19.46 -0.17 -3.06
N LEU A 450 -19.54 -1.46 -2.76
CA LEU A 450 -18.52 -2.47 -3.01
C LEU A 450 -19.11 -3.52 -3.94
N PHE A 451 -18.35 -3.89 -4.97
CA PHE A 451 -18.77 -4.83 -5.97
C PHE A 451 -17.88 -6.06 -5.99
N ILE A 452 -18.51 -7.23 -6.02
CA ILE A 452 -17.88 -8.51 -6.26
C ILE A 452 -18.50 -9.03 -7.55
N TRP A 453 -17.74 -8.98 -8.64
CA TRP A 453 -18.25 -9.28 -9.99
C TRP A 453 -18.56 -10.77 -10.22
N GLY A 454 -18.53 -11.57 -9.16
CA GLY A 454 -18.47 -13.02 -9.21
C GLY A 454 -17.05 -13.48 -9.46
N THR A 455 -16.90 -14.68 -10.04
CA THR A 455 -15.59 -15.18 -10.45
C THR A 455 -15.40 -15.27 -11.95
N ALA A 456 -14.14 -15.11 -12.37
CA ALA A 456 -13.69 -15.31 -13.73
C ALA A 456 -12.81 -16.55 -13.82
N ILE A 457 -13.14 -17.45 -14.75
CA ILE A 457 -12.30 -18.58 -15.10
C ILE A 457 -11.31 -18.16 -16.17
N GLY A 458 -10.03 -18.19 -15.82
CA GLY A 458 -8.91 -17.92 -16.72
C GLY A 458 -8.15 -19.18 -17.07
N TYR A 459 -7.42 -19.15 -18.19
CA TYR A 459 -6.47 -20.19 -18.54
C TYR A 459 -5.20 -19.63 -19.18
N GLN A 460 -4.11 -20.35 -18.98
CA GLN A 460 -2.84 -20.17 -19.69
C GLN A 460 -2.41 -21.51 -20.29
N LYS A 461 -2.27 -21.56 -21.62
CA LYS A 461 -1.92 -22.80 -22.33
C LYS A 461 -0.44 -23.09 -22.17
N HIS A 462 -0.10 -24.27 -21.67
CA HIS A 462 1.29 -24.73 -21.58
C HIS A 462 1.63 -25.61 -22.81
N SER A 463 1.43 -25.04 -24.00
CA SER A 463 1.80 -25.61 -25.31
C SER A 463 1.44 -24.63 -26.43
N GLU A 464 2.21 -24.60 -27.51
CA GLU A 464 1.79 -23.96 -28.77
C GLU A 464 1.43 -25.05 -29.81
N GLY A 465 0.22 -24.97 -30.37
CA GLY A 465 -0.24 -25.89 -31.44
C GLY A 465 -0.26 -27.37 -31.06
N GLY A 466 -0.56 -27.69 -29.79
CA GLY A 466 -0.57 -29.07 -29.29
C GLY A 466 0.82 -29.68 -29.07
N LYS A 467 1.89 -28.90 -29.25
CA LYS A 467 3.25 -29.35 -28.96
C LYS A 467 3.67 -28.93 -27.55
N PRO A 468 4.26 -29.85 -26.77
CA PRO A 468 4.87 -29.53 -25.47
C PRO A 468 5.79 -28.30 -25.52
N ILE A 469 5.75 -27.44 -24.48
CA ILE A 469 6.66 -26.30 -24.38
C ILE A 469 8.06 -26.81 -24.03
N ARG A 470 9.06 -26.36 -24.81
CA ARG A 470 10.47 -26.55 -24.49
C ARG A 470 10.98 -25.37 -23.68
N HIS A 471 11.26 -25.63 -22.42
CA HIS A 471 11.96 -24.76 -21.49
C HIS A 471 13.47 -24.91 -21.72
N THR A 472 13.99 -24.16 -22.70
CA THR A 472 15.40 -24.26 -23.12
C THR A 472 16.33 -23.30 -22.37
N ALA A 473 15.90 -22.05 -22.17
CA ALA A 473 16.64 -21.04 -21.40
C ALA A 473 15.75 -19.84 -21.03
N ILE A 474 16.08 -19.15 -19.93
CA ILE A 474 15.52 -17.84 -19.62
C ILE A 474 16.35 -16.85 -20.43
N VAL A 475 15.76 -16.35 -21.50
CA VAL A 475 16.33 -15.21 -22.21
C VAL A 475 16.00 -13.98 -21.39
N HIS A 476 17.00 -13.43 -20.70
CA HIS A 476 16.88 -12.10 -20.15
C HIS A 476 16.86 -11.15 -21.34
N ALA A 477 15.64 -10.82 -21.76
CA ALA A 477 15.39 -10.05 -22.96
C ALA A 477 16.22 -8.77 -22.90
N ALA A 478 16.74 -8.36 -24.06
CA ALA A 478 17.64 -7.23 -24.15
C ALA A 478 17.03 -5.91 -23.66
N TYR A 479 15.74 -5.86 -23.29
CA TYR A 479 15.01 -4.65 -22.94
C TYR A 479 13.98 -4.85 -21.81
N MET A 480 13.89 -3.92 -20.85
CA MET A 480 12.75 -3.78 -19.94
C MET A 480 11.67 -2.90 -20.57
N THR A 481 10.40 -3.28 -20.43
CA THR A 481 9.26 -2.45 -20.78
C THR A 481 8.90 -1.52 -19.62
N HIS A 482 8.99 -0.21 -19.84
CA HIS A 482 8.37 0.78 -18.96
C HIS A 482 6.97 1.09 -19.53
N THR A 483 5.90 0.72 -18.81
CA THR A 483 4.53 0.76 -19.33
C THR A 483 3.71 2.00 -18.96
N GLU A 484 4.23 2.96 -18.19
CA GLU A 484 3.38 3.98 -17.55
C GLU A 484 3.67 5.46 -17.90
N ASP A 485 4.62 5.77 -18.77
CA ASP A 485 4.85 7.18 -19.14
C ASP A 485 3.92 7.64 -20.28
N ILE A 486 3.06 8.63 -20.00
CA ILE A 486 2.17 9.27 -20.99
C ILE A 486 3.01 10.11 -21.96
N ILE A 487 3.13 9.68 -23.21
CA ILE A 487 3.88 10.38 -24.26
C ILE A 487 2.96 11.36 -25.01
N LYS A 488 3.29 12.66 -24.97
CA LYS A 488 2.69 13.64 -25.89
C LYS A 488 3.39 13.55 -27.25
N VAL A 489 2.60 13.35 -28.30
CA VAL A 489 3.09 13.30 -29.68
C VAL A 489 2.79 14.63 -30.36
N GLU A 490 3.82 15.38 -30.76
CA GLU A 490 3.69 16.58 -31.58
C GLU A 490 4.29 16.27 -32.97
N SER A 491 3.50 16.42 -34.04
CA SER A 491 3.94 16.08 -35.40
C SER A 491 4.01 17.31 -36.30
N ASP A 492 5.06 17.40 -37.13
CA ASP A 492 5.08 18.23 -38.32
C ASP A 492 4.93 17.37 -39.60
N ASP A 493 5.02 17.98 -40.79
CA ASP A 493 4.72 17.30 -42.06
C ASP A 493 5.76 16.23 -42.45
N THR A 494 6.95 16.20 -41.86
CA THR A 494 8.06 15.30 -42.28
C THR A 494 8.68 14.48 -41.15
N SER A 495 8.43 14.81 -39.88
CA SER A 495 8.96 14.07 -38.73
C SER A 495 7.99 14.11 -37.54
N VAL A 496 8.17 13.19 -36.59
CA VAL A 496 7.47 13.25 -35.30
C VAL A 496 8.49 13.41 -34.20
N ALA A 497 8.40 14.54 -33.49
CA ALA A 497 9.15 14.78 -32.28
C ALA A 497 8.36 14.21 -31.10
N LEU A 498 8.91 13.20 -30.44
CA LEU A 498 8.35 12.67 -29.19
C LEU A 498 9.08 13.32 -28.03
N THR A 499 8.35 14.02 -27.19
CA THR A 499 8.89 14.60 -25.94
C THR A 499 8.42 13.76 -24.77
N ILE A 500 9.37 13.26 -24.00
CA ILE A 500 9.13 12.39 -22.85
C ILE A 500 9.54 13.16 -21.60
N LYS A 501 8.60 13.37 -20.69
CA LYS A 501 8.85 13.91 -19.35
C LYS A 501 8.87 12.76 -18.38
N SER A 502 10.05 12.43 -17.86
CA SER A 502 10.20 11.42 -16.83
C SER A 502 9.97 12.05 -15.47
N GLU A 503 9.00 11.56 -14.70
CA GLU A 503 8.76 12.00 -13.32
C GLU A 503 9.85 11.51 -12.34
N LEU A 504 10.70 10.57 -12.76
CA LEU A 504 11.66 9.89 -11.90
C LEU A 504 13.01 10.61 -11.72
N GLY A 505 13.25 11.75 -12.38
CA GLY A 505 14.52 12.50 -12.27
C GLY A 505 15.78 11.72 -12.67
N ALA A 506 15.62 10.51 -13.22
CA ALA A 506 16.71 9.62 -13.60
C ALA A 506 17.29 10.03 -14.97
N ARG A 507 18.62 9.93 -15.12
CA ARG A 507 19.29 10.13 -16.41
C ARG A 507 18.86 9.03 -17.39
N ILE A 508 18.06 9.36 -18.41
CA ILE A 508 17.81 8.47 -19.55
C ILE A 508 19.12 8.33 -20.34
N ASP A 509 19.64 7.10 -20.45
CA ASP A 509 20.81 6.76 -21.28
C ASP A 509 20.43 6.90 -22.77
N THR A 510 21.30 7.44 -23.62
CA THR A 510 20.98 7.79 -25.03
C THR A 510 20.73 6.59 -25.95
N ASN A 511 20.62 5.38 -25.39
CA ASN A 511 20.55 4.10 -26.10
C ASN A 511 19.21 3.37 -25.92
N TRP A 512 18.17 4.08 -25.48
CA TRP A 512 16.82 3.53 -25.40
C TRP A 512 16.27 3.23 -26.79
N SER A 513 15.43 2.20 -26.89
CA SER A 513 14.78 1.83 -28.15
C SER A 513 13.27 1.89 -28.04
N ILE A 514 12.61 2.00 -29.19
CA ILE A 514 11.16 2.02 -29.29
C ILE A 514 10.72 0.73 -29.95
N LYS A 515 9.78 0.01 -29.33
CA LYS A 515 9.20 -1.21 -29.91
C LYS A 515 7.81 -0.94 -30.43
N GLU A 516 7.66 -1.14 -31.74
CA GLU A 516 6.37 -1.42 -32.35
C GLU A 516 6.17 -2.94 -32.43
N ASN A 517 4.92 -3.40 -32.48
CA ASN A 517 4.54 -4.82 -32.41
C ASN A 517 5.04 -5.70 -33.58
N ILE A 518 6.02 -5.25 -34.39
CA ILE A 518 6.70 -6.06 -35.42
C ILE A 518 8.23 -5.77 -35.44
N VAL A 519 8.99 -6.69 -34.82
CA VAL A 519 10.33 -7.22 -35.14
C VAL A 519 11.60 -6.32 -35.15
N ARG A 520 11.60 -4.97 -35.15
CA ARG A 520 12.90 -4.23 -35.03
C ARG A 520 12.88 -2.96 -34.17
N PRO A 521 13.74 -2.85 -33.13
CA PRO A 521 13.99 -1.59 -32.45
C PRO A 521 14.71 -0.61 -33.39
N VAL A 522 14.24 0.64 -33.43
CA VAL A 522 14.95 1.74 -34.10
C VAL A 522 15.74 2.51 -33.04
N THR A 523 17.07 2.41 -33.07
CA THR A 523 17.94 3.19 -32.19
C THR A 523 18.08 4.61 -32.74
N LYS A 524 17.66 5.62 -31.98
CA LYS A 524 17.97 7.03 -32.29
C LYS A 524 18.41 7.74 -31.02
N ASN A 525 19.36 8.67 -31.18
CA ASN A 525 19.91 9.45 -30.09
C ASN A 525 18.81 10.31 -29.45
N ALA A 526 18.60 10.16 -28.14
CA ALA A 526 17.80 11.10 -27.36
C ALA A 526 18.64 12.34 -27.04
N SER A 527 18.06 13.54 -27.18
CA SER A 527 18.66 14.78 -26.68
C SER A 527 17.87 15.27 -25.47
N GLN A 528 18.55 15.52 -24.35
CA GLN A 528 17.94 16.13 -23.18
C GLN A 528 17.65 17.61 -23.49
N THR A 529 16.38 18.00 -23.43
CA THR A 529 15.97 19.41 -23.67
C THR A 529 15.97 20.20 -22.36
N GLN A 530 15.60 19.55 -21.25
CA GLN A 530 15.61 20.10 -19.88
C GLN A 530 15.88 18.96 -18.87
N PRO A 531 16.25 19.25 -17.60
CA PRO A 531 16.31 18.24 -16.55
C PRO A 531 14.99 17.45 -16.45
N GLY A 532 15.03 16.13 -16.67
CA GLY A 532 13.84 15.26 -16.71
C GLY A 532 13.05 15.23 -18.04
N GLU A 533 13.47 15.98 -19.06
CA GLU A 533 12.79 16.03 -20.37
C GLU A 533 13.72 15.63 -21.52
N TYR A 534 13.27 14.68 -22.34
CA TYR A 534 14.04 14.09 -23.43
C TYR A 534 13.25 14.10 -24.73
N GLN A 535 13.91 14.46 -25.83
CA GLN A 535 13.31 14.51 -27.16
C GLN A 535 13.89 13.44 -28.09
N PHE A 536 13.01 12.75 -28.80
CA PHE A 536 13.32 11.74 -29.82
C PHE A 536 12.74 12.17 -31.16
N THR A 537 13.50 12.06 -32.25
CA THR A 537 13.00 12.34 -33.61
C THR A 537 12.77 11.06 -34.39
N ILE A 538 11.52 10.67 -34.62
CA ILE A 538 11.18 9.48 -35.42
C ILE A 538 10.79 9.91 -36.84
N ASP A 539 11.14 9.07 -37.82
CA ASP A 539 10.69 9.26 -39.19
C ASP A 539 9.20 8.89 -39.30
N LYS A 540 8.37 9.82 -39.80
CA LYS A 540 6.90 9.72 -39.83
C LYS A 540 6.43 8.50 -40.63
N ALA A 541 7.22 8.04 -41.60
CA ALA A 541 6.92 6.86 -42.40
C ALA A 541 6.85 5.55 -41.59
N VAL A 542 7.37 5.55 -40.36
CA VAL A 542 7.41 4.36 -39.49
C VAL A 542 6.18 4.28 -38.58
N ILE A 543 5.42 5.37 -38.38
CA ILE A 543 4.33 5.44 -37.40
C ILE A 543 2.97 5.07 -38.05
N PRO A 544 2.28 4.00 -37.62
CA PRO A 544 0.93 3.69 -38.10
C PRO A 544 -0.07 4.77 -37.67
N GLN A 545 -0.86 5.29 -38.61
CA GLN A 545 -1.75 6.46 -38.40
C GLN A 545 -2.85 6.33 -37.33
N ASN A 546 -3.02 5.17 -36.66
CA ASN A 546 -4.21 4.87 -35.84
C ASN A 546 -3.95 4.20 -34.46
N LYS A 547 -2.81 4.40 -33.80
CA LYS A 547 -2.58 3.82 -32.44
C LYS A 547 -1.84 4.78 -31.50
N SER A 548 -2.26 4.80 -30.22
CA SER A 548 -1.97 5.87 -29.25
C SER A 548 -0.94 5.51 -28.16
N THR A 549 -0.20 4.41 -28.27
CA THR A 549 0.77 4.00 -27.22
C THR A 549 2.07 3.52 -27.82
N ILE A 550 3.17 4.14 -27.39
CA ILE A 550 4.55 3.80 -27.75
C ILE A 550 5.23 3.24 -26.50
N GLN A 551 5.85 2.05 -26.59
CA GLN A 551 6.59 1.45 -25.47
C GLN A 551 8.08 1.80 -25.55
N LEU A 552 8.63 2.31 -24.45
CA LEU A 552 10.06 2.53 -24.28
C LEU A 552 10.73 1.29 -23.72
N LEU A 553 11.88 0.97 -24.30
CA LEU A 553 12.66 -0.22 -24.00
C LEU A 553 14.06 0.17 -23.54
N GLU A 554 14.34 -0.02 -22.24
CA GLU A 554 15.68 0.19 -21.66
C GLU A 554 16.51 -1.09 -21.74
N PRO A 555 17.74 -1.08 -22.28
CA PRO A 555 18.48 -2.30 -22.43
C PRO A 555 19.01 -2.88 -21.10
N GLN A 556 18.65 -4.12 -20.77
CA GLN A 556 19.09 -4.77 -19.52
C GLN A 556 20.58 -5.14 -19.51
N SER A 557 21.16 -5.37 -20.68
CA SER A 557 22.57 -5.75 -20.84
C SER A 557 23.14 -5.18 -22.14
N MET A 558 24.32 -4.56 -22.06
CA MET A 558 24.97 -3.91 -23.20
C MET A 558 26.46 -4.27 -23.26
N VAL A 559 26.93 -4.67 -24.44
CA VAL A 559 28.36 -4.81 -24.72
C VAL A 559 28.95 -3.40 -24.84
N MET A 560 30.01 -3.11 -24.08
CA MET A 560 30.50 -1.74 -23.89
C MET A 560 31.42 -1.23 -24.99
N ALA A 561 32.00 -2.13 -25.79
CA ALA A 561 32.84 -1.82 -26.93
C ALA A 561 32.81 -2.97 -27.94
N ASP A 562 33.15 -2.73 -29.20
CA ASP A 562 33.38 -3.83 -30.14
C ASP A 562 34.54 -4.69 -29.62
N GLN A 563 34.32 -5.99 -29.43
CA GLN A 563 35.33 -6.89 -28.91
C GLN A 563 35.41 -8.16 -29.75
N THR A 564 36.63 -8.50 -30.19
CA THR A 564 36.98 -9.74 -30.89
C THR A 564 37.94 -10.53 -30.01
N ASN A 565 37.43 -11.10 -28.92
CA ASN A 565 38.25 -11.88 -28.00
C ASN A 565 37.39 -12.83 -27.16
N THR A 566 38.02 -13.72 -26.40
CA THR A 566 37.38 -14.54 -25.37
C THR A 566 37.01 -13.74 -24.13
N THR A 567 37.18 -12.43 -24.12
CA THR A 567 36.86 -11.56 -22.99
C THR A 567 36.00 -10.42 -23.51
N VAL A 568 34.87 -10.16 -22.86
CA VAL A 568 33.89 -9.13 -23.25
C VAL A 568 33.50 -8.29 -22.04
N LYS A 569 33.58 -6.96 -22.16
CA LYS A 569 33.06 -6.05 -21.13
C LYS A 569 31.59 -5.72 -21.39
N VAL A 570 30.73 -6.00 -20.42
CA VAL A 570 29.28 -5.72 -20.47
C VAL A 570 28.85 -4.84 -19.32
N LYS A 571 27.83 -4.00 -19.51
CA LYS A 571 27.10 -3.32 -18.43
C LYS A 571 25.75 -4.03 -18.29
N SER A 572 25.42 -4.49 -17.10
CA SER A 572 24.20 -5.27 -16.86
C SER A 572 23.79 -5.22 -15.39
N GLY A 573 22.50 -5.02 -15.13
CA GLY A 573 21.94 -5.17 -13.78
C GLY A 573 21.86 -6.63 -13.31
N LEU A 574 22.05 -7.59 -14.21
CA LEU A 574 21.82 -9.03 -13.97
C LEU A 574 23.11 -9.81 -13.69
N CYS A 575 24.28 -9.27 -14.05
CA CYS A 575 25.55 -9.99 -13.94
C CYS A 575 25.96 -10.36 -12.50
N GLY A 576 25.32 -9.79 -11.47
CA GLY A 576 25.42 -10.29 -10.10
C GLY A 576 25.01 -11.76 -9.96
N ASN A 577 24.04 -12.22 -10.75
CA ASN A 577 23.51 -13.59 -10.76
C ASN A 577 24.36 -14.56 -11.57
N ILE A 578 25.23 -14.08 -12.47
CA ILE A 578 26.08 -14.93 -13.33
C ILE A 578 27.18 -15.62 -12.52
N LYS A 579 27.58 -15.05 -11.38
CA LYS A 579 28.71 -15.55 -10.57
C LYS A 579 28.57 -16.99 -10.08
N THR A 580 27.36 -17.54 -10.06
CA THR A 580 27.08 -18.87 -9.49
C THR A 580 26.94 -19.98 -10.53
N SER A 581 26.92 -19.69 -11.84
CA SER A 581 26.70 -20.71 -12.88
C SER A 581 27.63 -20.56 -14.09
N THR A 582 28.32 -21.65 -14.46
CA THR A 582 29.28 -21.72 -15.58
C THR A 582 28.65 -21.92 -16.96
N TYR A 583 27.34 -21.74 -17.09
CA TYR A 583 26.59 -22.18 -18.29
C TYR A 583 25.72 -21.08 -18.93
N TRP A 584 25.85 -19.85 -18.48
CA TRP A 584 25.20 -18.70 -19.13
C TRP A 584 25.73 -18.51 -20.55
N LYS A 585 24.93 -17.94 -21.45
CA LYS A 585 25.39 -17.52 -22.78
C LYS A 585 25.18 -16.05 -23.01
N ILE A 586 26.02 -15.47 -23.87
CA ILE A 586 25.82 -14.13 -24.43
C ILE A 586 25.43 -14.28 -25.90
N ARG A 587 24.37 -13.58 -26.32
CA ARG A 587 23.87 -13.62 -27.70
C ARG A 587 23.69 -12.21 -28.29
N GLN A 588 24.15 -12.08 -29.53
CA GLN A 588 23.82 -11.01 -30.48
C GLN A 588 23.36 -11.65 -31.80
N PRO A 589 22.69 -10.92 -32.71
CA PRO A 589 22.24 -11.48 -33.98
C PRO A 589 23.36 -12.21 -34.75
N GLY A 590 23.19 -13.52 -34.95
CA GLY A 590 24.16 -14.39 -35.64
C GLY A 590 25.40 -14.78 -34.83
N LYS A 591 25.49 -14.42 -33.54
CA LYS A 591 26.67 -14.66 -32.69
C LYS A 591 26.27 -15.08 -31.28
N GLU A 592 26.77 -16.22 -30.82
CA GLU A 592 26.49 -16.76 -29.48
C GLU A 592 27.74 -17.44 -28.90
N ALA A 593 28.04 -17.22 -27.63
CA ALA A 593 29.10 -17.90 -26.89
C ALA A 593 28.69 -18.16 -25.43
N THR A 594 29.29 -19.20 -24.82
CA THR A 594 29.07 -19.57 -23.42
C THR A 594 30.00 -18.74 -22.54
N ILE A 595 29.46 -18.20 -21.45
CA ILE A 595 30.19 -17.44 -20.43
C ILE A 595 30.83 -18.45 -19.46
N THR A 596 32.15 -18.53 -19.48
CA THR A 596 32.95 -19.40 -18.60
C THR A 596 33.39 -18.71 -17.32
N LYS A 597 33.37 -17.38 -17.28
CA LYS A 597 33.71 -16.57 -16.09
C LYS A 597 33.02 -15.20 -16.13
N CYS A 598 32.68 -14.64 -14.98
CA CYS A 598 32.13 -13.28 -14.85
C CYS A 598 32.76 -12.54 -13.67
N ASP A 599 33.65 -11.59 -13.96
CA ASP A 599 34.33 -10.76 -12.96
C ASP A 599 33.70 -9.34 -12.91
N PRO A 600 33.40 -8.77 -11.72
CA PRO A 600 32.95 -7.38 -11.63
C PRO A 600 34.08 -6.41 -12.04
N ASP A 601 33.75 -5.35 -12.78
CA ASP A 601 34.71 -4.38 -13.37
C ASP A 601 34.36 -2.91 -13.04
N GLY A 602 33.54 -2.68 -12.00
CA GLY A 602 33.10 -1.36 -11.49
C GLY A 602 31.86 -0.77 -12.19
N ASP A 603 31.14 0.15 -11.55
CA ASP A 603 29.99 0.91 -12.11
C ASP A 603 28.89 0.06 -12.80
N GLY A 604 28.59 -1.12 -12.25
CA GLY A 604 27.62 -2.06 -12.86
C GLY A 604 28.10 -2.70 -14.16
N THR A 605 29.41 -2.65 -14.42
CA THR A 605 30.08 -3.33 -15.53
C THR A 605 30.79 -4.60 -15.07
N TYR A 606 30.90 -5.55 -15.99
CA TYR A 606 31.41 -6.89 -15.76
C TYR A 606 32.27 -7.32 -16.93
N LYS A 607 33.31 -8.08 -16.63
CA LYS A 607 34.21 -8.71 -17.58
C LYS A 607 33.83 -10.18 -17.68
N LEU A 608 33.25 -10.56 -18.81
CA LEU A 608 32.86 -11.93 -19.13
C LEU A 608 33.99 -12.63 -19.87
N THR A 609 34.35 -13.84 -19.47
CA THR A 609 35.19 -14.74 -20.26
C THR A 609 34.30 -15.71 -21.02
N LEU A 610 34.59 -15.95 -22.30
CA LEU A 610 33.81 -16.75 -23.23
C LEU A 610 34.55 -18.05 -23.59
N ASP A 611 33.79 -19.10 -23.90
CA ASP A 611 34.29 -20.41 -24.32
C ASP A 611 34.99 -20.39 -25.69
N LYS A 612 34.68 -19.41 -26.53
CA LYS A 612 35.27 -19.24 -27.86
C LYS A 612 35.38 -17.77 -28.25
N ASN A 613 36.29 -17.49 -29.19
CA ASN A 613 36.43 -16.16 -29.78
C ASN A 613 35.21 -15.84 -30.64
N ILE A 614 34.47 -14.79 -30.27
CA ILE A 614 33.40 -14.22 -31.08
C ILE A 614 33.59 -12.71 -31.20
N SER A 615 33.11 -12.14 -32.31
CA SER A 615 33.16 -10.70 -32.56
C SER A 615 31.86 -10.06 -32.08
N LEU A 616 31.77 -9.52 -30.88
CA LEU A 616 30.57 -8.80 -30.44
C LEU A 616 30.68 -7.31 -30.76
N GLN A 617 29.57 -6.69 -31.14
CA GLN A 617 29.48 -5.24 -31.37
C GLN A 617 29.02 -4.52 -30.12
N ARG A 618 29.35 -3.23 -29.98
CA ARG A 618 28.81 -2.33 -28.96
C ARG A 618 27.32 -2.09 -29.19
N ALA A 619 26.51 -3.03 -28.70
CA ALA A 619 25.07 -3.04 -28.86
C ALA A 619 24.43 -3.80 -27.69
N PRO A 620 23.10 -3.69 -27.51
CA PRO A 620 22.37 -4.57 -26.62
C PRO A 620 22.69 -6.04 -26.92
N CYS A 621 22.80 -6.83 -25.87
CA CYS A 621 23.02 -8.27 -25.96
C CYS A 621 22.04 -8.98 -25.03
N GLU A 622 21.69 -10.20 -25.40
CA GLU A 622 20.90 -11.07 -24.53
C GLU A 622 21.84 -11.89 -23.67
N LEU A 623 21.57 -11.92 -22.37
CA LEU A 623 22.17 -12.87 -21.45
C LEU A 623 21.18 -14.01 -21.26
N ILE A 624 21.61 -15.21 -21.60
CA ILE A 624 20.76 -16.39 -21.64
C ILE A 624 21.15 -17.26 -20.45
N GLU A 625 20.27 -17.34 -19.47
CA GLU A 625 20.43 -18.21 -18.32
C GLU A 625 19.90 -19.60 -18.67
N PRO A 626 20.70 -20.67 -18.49
CA PRO A 626 20.19 -22.02 -18.64
C PRO A 626 19.08 -22.24 -17.61
N ILE A 627 17.94 -22.71 -18.07
CA ILE A 627 16.77 -22.92 -17.21
C ILE A 627 17.06 -23.93 -16.09
N ALA A 628 17.93 -24.91 -16.38
CA ALA A 628 18.52 -25.77 -15.38
C ALA A 628 19.83 -26.42 -15.87
N VAL A 629 20.58 -26.95 -14.91
CA VAL A 629 21.89 -27.58 -15.12
C VAL A 629 21.94 -28.88 -14.33
N VAL A 630 22.26 -30.01 -14.98
CA VAL A 630 22.65 -31.23 -14.27
C VAL A 630 23.99 -30.98 -13.60
N THR A 631 24.03 -31.03 -12.27
CA THR A 631 25.21 -30.76 -11.45
C THR A 631 25.90 -32.03 -10.97
N ASP A 632 25.20 -33.16 -10.94
CA ASP A 632 25.72 -34.43 -10.42
C ASP A 632 25.11 -35.63 -11.15
N THR A 633 25.97 -36.43 -11.77
CA THR A 633 25.64 -37.70 -12.43
C THR A 633 26.25 -38.92 -11.72
N SER A 634 26.75 -38.76 -10.48
CA SER A 634 27.35 -39.88 -9.73
C SER A 634 26.37 -41.01 -9.41
N LYS A 635 25.06 -40.75 -9.51
CA LYS A 635 23.96 -41.71 -9.26
C LYS A 635 23.29 -42.26 -10.52
N LEU A 636 23.93 -42.18 -11.68
CA LEU A 636 23.38 -42.70 -12.94
C LEU A 636 23.01 -44.19 -12.89
N LEU A 637 23.70 -45.01 -12.09
CA LEU A 637 23.36 -46.44 -11.89
C LEU A 637 21.96 -46.66 -11.30
N THR A 638 21.37 -45.62 -10.71
CA THR A 638 20.00 -45.62 -10.17
C THR A 638 19.05 -44.77 -11.00
N ASN A 639 19.43 -44.42 -12.23
CA ASN A 639 18.74 -43.46 -13.10
C ASN A 639 18.49 -42.08 -12.46
N LYS A 640 19.36 -41.66 -11.54
CA LYS A 640 19.21 -40.40 -10.81
C LYS A 640 20.26 -39.37 -11.22
N VAL A 641 19.81 -38.13 -11.36
CA VAL A 641 20.67 -36.96 -11.62
C VAL A 641 20.28 -35.83 -10.67
N LYS A 642 21.25 -35.02 -10.21
CA LYS A 642 20.91 -33.75 -9.56
C LYS A 642 20.89 -32.65 -10.57
N VAL A 643 19.87 -31.82 -10.50
CA VAL A 643 19.66 -30.66 -11.35
C VAL A 643 19.52 -29.42 -10.48
N GLU A 644 20.20 -28.35 -10.85
CA GLU A 644 20.04 -27.03 -10.29
C GLU A 644 19.28 -26.14 -11.27
N GLY A 645 18.12 -25.62 -10.85
CA GLY A 645 17.29 -24.73 -11.68
C GLY A 645 15.92 -24.50 -11.06
N LYS A 646 15.41 -23.27 -11.12
CA LYS A 646 14.11 -22.90 -10.51
C LYS A 646 12.93 -23.63 -11.16
N ILE A 647 13.04 -23.98 -12.44
CA ILE A 647 12.00 -24.74 -13.16
C ILE A 647 11.77 -26.13 -12.54
N ALA A 648 12.79 -26.73 -11.91
CA ALA A 648 12.67 -28.06 -11.36
C ALA A 648 11.67 -28.11 -10.18
N ALA A 649 11.40 -26.96 -9.56
CA ALA A 649 10.33 -26.79 -8.59
C ALA A 649 8.93 -27.03 -9.17
N GLN A 650 8.76 -26.89 -10.49
CA GLN A 650 7.50 -27.09 -11.21
C GLN A 650 7.33 -28.53 -11.72
N ILE A 651 8.40 -29.34 -11.65
CA ILE A 651 8.34 -30.74 -12.06
C ILE A 651 7.65 -31.53 -10.96
N LEU A 652 6.47 -32.05 -11.29
CA LEU A 652 5.68 -32.88 -10.40
C LEU A 652 5.98 -34.37 -10.69
N ASP A 653 5.92 -35.22 -9.66
CA ASP A 653 6.10 -36.68 -9.79
C ASP A 653 5.03 -37.31 -10.70
N ASP A 654 5.41 -38.25 -11.57
CA ASP A 654 4.53 -38.97 -12.53
C ASP A 654 4.01 -38.19 -13.77
N TYR A 655 4.57 -37.02 -14.09
CA TYR A 655 4.00 -36.12 -15.10
C TYR A 655 4.57 -36.16 -16.51
N HIS A 656 5.38 -37.17 -16.83
CA HIS A 656 6.02 -37.31 -18.14
C HIS A 656 6.75 -36.03 -18.61
N TRP A 657 7.19 -35.16 -17.69
CA TRP A 657 8.16 -34.12 -18.02
C TRP A 657 9.35 -34.78 -18.67
N GLN A 658 9.96 -34.13 -19.65
CA GLN A 658 11.10 -34.72 -20.34
C GLN A 658 12.32 -33.86 -20.15
N LEU A 659 13.43 -34.47 -19.77
CA LEU A 659 14.73 -33.84 -19.75
C LEU A 659 15.37 -34.06 -21.13
N ILE A 660 15.78 -32.98 -21.80
CA ILE A 660 16.57 -33.05 -23.03
C ILE A 660 18.01 -32.61 -22.76
N GLN A 661 18.96 -33.44 -23.17
CA GLN A 661 20.37 -33.08 -23.24
C GLN A 661 21.01 -33.73 -24.48
N ASP A 662 21.70 -32.96 -25.31
CA ASP A 662 22.42 -33.48 -26.49
C ASP A 662 21.60 -34.42 -27.40
N LYS A 663 20.34 -34.05 -27.65
CA LYS A 663 19.32 -34.83 -28.41
C LYS A 663 18.82 -36.10 -27.71
N GLN A 664 19.34 -36.46 -26.54
CA GLN A 664 18.72 -37.45 -25.68
C GLN A 664 17.49 -36.82 -25.04
N GLN A 665 16.37 -37.54 -25.04
CA GLN A 665 15.14 -37.12 -24.40
C GLN A 665 14.75 -38.22 -23.43
N LYS A 666 14.71 -37.90 -22.14
CA LYS A 666 14.45 -38.84 -21.05
C LYS A 666 13.19 -38.43 -20.31
N THR A 667 12.37 -39.38 -19.92
CA THR A 667 11.16 -39.11 -19.13
C THR A 667 11.54 -38.98 -17.67
N ILE A 668 11.07 -37.94 -17.01
CA ILE A 668 11.23 -37.75 -15.57
C ILE A 668 10.08 -38.48 -14.88
N THR A 669 10.43 -39.48 -14.07
CA THR A 669 9.46 -40.27 -13.30
C THR A 669 9.30 -39.73 -11.88
N GLN A 670 10.31 -39.06 -11.34
CA GLN A 670 10.27 -38.47 -10.01
C GLN A 670 11.17 -37.22 -9.92
N CYS A 671 10.77 -36.22 -9.12
CA CYS A 671 11.52 -35.01 -8.80
C CYS A 671 11.48 -34.76 -7.28
N GLN A 672 12.64 -34.83 -6.64
CA GLN A 672 12.77 -34.64 -5.20
C GLN A 672 13.57 -33.36 -4.89
N TYR A 673 13.01 -32.46 -4.08
CA TYR A 673 13.74 -31.29 -3.58
C TYR A 673 14.93 -31.71 -2.72
N VAL A 674 16.10 -31.11 -2.94
CA VAL A 674 17.32 -31.34 -2.16
C VAL A 674 17.64 -30.12 -1.28
N SER A 675 17.94 -28.98 -1.91
CA SER A 675 18.24 -27.73 -1.21
C SER A 675 18.31 -26.54 -2.18
N GLY A 676 17.86 -25.35 -1.76
CA GLY A 676 17.96 -24.14 -2.57
C GLY A 676 17.22 -24.27 -3.90
N THR A 677 17.96 -24.28 -5.01
CA THR A 677 17.44 -24.52 -6.37
C THR A 677 17.80 -25.91 -6.89
N THR A 678 18.28 -26.82 -6.03
CA THR A 678 18.74 -28.16 -6.37
C THR A 678 17.67 -29.21 -6.11
N TYR A 679 17.46 -30.07 -7.11
CA TYR A 679 16.51 -31.17 -7.13
C TYR A 679 17.21 -32.45 -7.59
N GLU A 680 16.76 -33.61 -7.11
CA GLU A 680 17.17 -34.93 -7.60
C GLU A 680 16.06 -35.48 -8.49
N LEU A 681 16.36 -35.67 -9.77
CA LEU A 681 15.45 -36.23 -10.74
C LEU A 681 15.72 -37.73 -10.91
N THR A 682 14.66 -38.52 -10.93
CA THR A 682 14.70 -39.92 -11.38
C THR A 682 14.18 -39.96 -12.81
N LEU A 683 14.97 -40.55 -13.70
CA LEU A 683 14.66 -40.71 -15.12
C LEU A 683 14.23 -42.15 -15.42
N ASP A 684 13.47 -42.34 -16.50
CA ASP A 684 13.19 -43.67 -17.05
C ASP A 684 14.48 -44.41 -17.46
N ASP A 685 15.42 -43.68 -18.05
CA ASP A 685 16.78 -44.12 -18.34
C ASP A 685 17.73 -42.91 -18.29
N ALA A 686 18.71 -42.92 -17.39
CA ALA A 686 19.67 -41.82 -17.30
C ALA A 686 20.90 -41.99 -18.22
N THR A 687 20.99 -43.08 -18.99
CA THR A 687 22.11 -43.34 -19.89
C THR A 687 22.29 -42.20 -20.89
N GLY A 688 23.52 -41.67 -20.94
CA GLY A 688 23.90 -40.59 -21.86
C GLY A 688 23.72 -39.17 -21.29
N ILE A 689 23.10 -39.00 -20.12
CA ILE A 689 23.03 -37.70 -19.43
C ILE A 689 24.37 -37.39 -18.74
N GLN A 690 24.85 -36.17 -18.91
CA GLN A 690 26.13 -35.66 -18.40
C GLN A 690 25.92 -34.38 -17.57
N VAL A 691 26.92 -34.01 -16.77
CA VAL A 691 26.93 -32.70 -16.09
C VAL A 691 26.94 -31.60 -17.15
N GLY A 692 26.00 -30.66 -17.06
CA GLY A 692 25.81 -29.61 -18.07
C GLY A 692 24.38 -29.09 -18.15
N PRO A 693 24.12 -28.11 -19.04
CA PRO A 693 22.79 -27.55 -19.21
C PRO A 693 21.81 -28.59 -19.76
N VAL A 694 20.54 -28.45 -19.39
CA VAL A 694 19.44 -29.29 -19.89
C VAL A 694 18.25 -28.43 -20.27
N GLU A 695 17.46 -28.92 -21.22
CA GLU A 695 16.13 -28.37 -21.52
C GLU A 695 15.07 -29.25 -20.84
N PHE A 696 13.95 -28.65 -20.47
CA PHE A 696 12.78 -29.42 -20.06
C PHE A 696 11.64 -29.31 -21.07
N ILE A 697 10.95 -30.42 -21.30
CA ILE A 697 9.68 -30.45 -21.99
C ILE A 697 8.60 -30.60 -20.95
N GLU A 698 7.72 -29.61 -20.88
CA GLU A 698 6.53 -29.66 -20.04
C GLU A 698 5.41 -30.49 -20.71
N PRO A 699 4.66 -31.32 -19.98
CA PRO A 699 3.49 -32.00 -20.53
C PRO A 699 2.48 -31.01 -21.13
N VAL A 700 1.66 -31.49 -22.09
CA VAL A 700 0.55 -30.69 -22.63
C VAL A 700 -0.50 -30.47 -21.53
N ALA A 701 -0.41 -29.29 -20.91
CA ALA A 701 -1.25 -28.92 -19.79
C ALA A 701 -1.84 -27.52 -19.99
N THR A 702 -2.68 -27.10 -19.06
CA THR A 702 -3.25 -25.75 -19.02
C THR A 702 -3.34 -25.34 -17.57
N GLU A 703 -2.63 -24.26 -17.24
CA GLU A 703 -2.82 -23.59 -15.97
C GLU A 703 -4.19 -22.93 -15.97
N ILE A 704 -4.93 -23.12 -14.89
CA ILE A 704 -6.30 -22.67 -14.72
C ILE A 704 -6.39 -21.75 -13.52
N PHE A 705 -7.20 -20.70 -13.68
CA PHE A 705 -7.42 -19.66 -12.70
C PHE A 705 -8.92 -19.58 -12.43
N ASN A 706 -9.31 -19.42 -11.17
CA ASN A 706 -10.67 -19.06 -10.78
C ASN A 706 -10.54 -17.91 -9.78
N MET A 707 -10.95 -16.72 -10.20
CA MET A 707 -10.58 -15.48 -9.52
C MET A 707 -11.83 -14.66 -9.21
N ALA A 708 -12.05 -14.36 -7.93
CA ALA A 708 -13.04 -13.36 -7.54
C ALA A 708 -12.47 -11.95 -7.76
N LEU A 709 -13.28 -11.11 -8.41
CA LEU A 709 -12.90 -9.76 -8.77
C LEU A 709 -13.68 -8.76 -7.91
N VAL A 710 -12.98 -8.02 -7.06
CA VAL A 710 -13.56 -7.06 -6.12
C VAL A 710 -13.19 -5.64 -6.52
N GLN A 711 -14.16 -4.72 -6.50
CA GLN A 711 -13.96 -3.33 -6.88
C GLN A 711 -14.81 -2.38 -6.02
N LYS A 712 -14.17 -1.34 -5.50
CA LYS A 712 -14.82 -0.22 -4.82
C LYS A 712 -15.39 0.75 -5.85
N GLY A 713 -16.65 1.16 -5.69
CA GLY A 713 -17.26 2.23 -6.50
C GLY A 713 -16.90 3.64 -6.00
N GLY A 714 -17.18 4.66 -6.82
CA GLY A 714 -16.87 6.07 -6.55
C GLY A 714 -15.73 6.61 -7.43
N THR A 715 -15.70 7.92 -7.67
CA THR A 715 -14.46 8.55 -8.16
C THR A 715 -13.48 8.58 -7.01
N ALA A 716 -12.38 7.85 -7.15
CA ALA A 716 -11.31 8.00 -6.19
C ALA A 716 -10.80 9.45 -6.22
N THR A 717 -10.79 10.14 -5.08
CA THR A 717 -9.87 11.26 -4.91
C THR A 717 -8.46 10.67 -4.98
N THR A 718 -7.70 11.07 -5.99
CA THR A 718 -6.47 10.39 -6.44
C THR A 718 -5.32 10.38 -5.43
N GLU A 719 -5.46 10.98 -4.25
CA GLU A 719 -4.32 11.23 -3.35
C GLU A 719 -4.55 10.91 -1.86
N GLN A 720 -5.75 10.56 -1.39
CA GLN A 720 -6.04 10.59 0.07
C GLN A 720 -6.51 9.30 0.76
N SER A 721 -6.97 8.26 0.04
CA SER A 721 -7.42 7.03 0.71
C SER A 721 -6.31 5.96 0.67
N CYS A 722 -5.71 5.62 1.80
CA CYS A 722 -4.79 4.47 1.93
C CYS A 722 -5.48 3.09 1.76
N SER A 723 -6.72 3.03 1.25
CA SER A 723 -7.44 1.77 1.01
C SER A 723 -7.16 1.16 -0.34
N LEU A 724 -7.28 -0.17 -0.38
CA LEU A 724 -7.47 -0.92 -1.61
C LEU A 724 -8.75 -0.46 -2.31
N LYS A 725 -8.64 -0.25 -3.63
CA LYS A 725 -9.79 0.03 -4.52
C LYS A 725 -10.25 -1.19 -5.28
N GLN A 726 -9.36 -2.14 -5.46
CA GLN A 726 -9.58 -3.35 -6.22
C GLN A 726 -8.82 -4.48 -5.52
N VAL A 727 -9.43 -5.67 -5.51
CA VAL A 727 -8.81 -6.88 -4.96
C VAL A 727 -9.11 -8.03 -5.89
N ILE A 728 -8.09 -8.86 -6.17
CA ILE A 728 -8.26 -10.13 -6.86
C ILE A 728 -7.96 -11.25 -5.87
N VAL A 729 -8.94 -12.12 -5.62
CA VAL A 729 -8.81 -13.28 -4.73
C VAL A 729 -8.85 -14.55 -5.57
N TYR A 730 -7.82 -15.37 -5.46
CA TYR A 730 -7.74 -16.65 -6.16
C TYR A 730 -8.39 -17.75 -5.35
N LYS A 731 -9.18 -18.59 -6.02
CA LYS A 731 -9.59 -19.88 -5.48
C LYS A 731 -8.35 -20.76 -5.34
N GLU A 732 -8.13 -21.33 -4.16
CA GLU A 732 -6.98 -22.18 -3.91
C GLU A 732 -7.31 -23.67 -3.92
N TYR A 733 -8.58 -24.03 -3.76
CA TYR A 733 -9.09 -25.40 -3.91
C TYR A 733 -9.90 -25.52 -5.20
N VAL A 734 -9.32 -26.08 -6.27
CA VAL A 734 -10.03 -26.18 -7.56
C VAL A 734 -11.01 -27.35 -7.53
N SER A 735 -12.28 -27.09 -7.85
CA SER A 735 -13.28 -28.16 -7.89
C SER A 735 -13.32 -28.84 -9.25
N HIS A 736 -13.65 -30.12 -9.24
CA HIS A 736 -13.85 -30.91 -10.43
C HIS A 736 -15.08 -30.49 -11.25
N ILE A 737 -15.99 -29.70 -10.66
CA ILE A 737 -17.17 -29.13 -11.34
C ILE A 737 -16.86 -27.80 -12.04
N ASP A 738 -15.66 -27.24 -11.83
CA ASP A 738 -15.25 -25.99 -12.48
C ASP A 738 -15.17 -26.16 -14.01
N PHE A 739 -15.06 -27.41 -14.49
CA PHE A 739 -14.87 -27.76 -15.89
C PHE A 739 -15.68 -29.00 -16.33
N ILE A 740 -15.99 -29.07 -17.61
CA ILE A 740 -16.44 -30.29 -18.29
C ILE A 740 -15.28 -31.29 -18.32
N ARG A 741 -15.55 -32.53 -17.90
CA ARG A 741 -14.55 -33.59 -17.79
C ARG A 741 -15.17 -34.97 -17.96
N ASP A 742 -14.33 -35.98 -18.10
CA ASP A 742 -14.73 -37.37 -17.90
C ASP A 742 -14.90 -37.63 -16.39
N THR A 743 -16.12 -37.96 -15.98
CA THR A 743 -16.46 -38.18 -14.57
C THR A 743 -15.96 -39.52 -14.03
N SER A 744 -15.53 -40.45 -14.89
CA SER A 744 -14.90 -41.72 -14.47
C SER A 744 -13.49 -41.50 -13.90
N LEU A 745 -12.88 -40.35 -14.17
CA LEU A 745 -11.58 -39.94 -13.65
C LEU A 745 -11.71 -39.39 -12.22
N GLN A 746 -10.73 -39.70 -11.38
CA GLN A 746 -10.65 -39.26 -9.99
C GLN A 746 -9.87 -37.94 -9.91
N TRP A 747 -10.57 -36.83 -9.67
CA TRP A 747 -9.98 -35.48 -9.64
C TRP A 747 -8.83 -35.31 -8.62
N GLY A 748 -8.90 -36.03 -7.49
CA GLY A 748 -7.84 -36.02 -6.49
C GLY A 748 -6.57 -36.75 -6.91
N LYS A 749 -6.61 -37.55 -7.99
CA LYS A 749 -5.43 -38.20 -8.53
C LYS A 749 -4.73 -37.27 -9.53
N PRO A 750 -3.47 -36.93 -9.25
CA PRO A 750 -2.54 -36.30 -10.18
C PRO A 750 -2.82 -36.56 -11.70
N THR A 751 -2.64 -37.79 -12.13
CA THR A 751 -2.67 -38.21 -13.55
C THR A 751 -4.06 -38.18 -14.21
N GLU A 752 -5.12 -38.01 -13.41
CA GLU A 752 -6.52 -38.09 -13.81
C GLU A 752 -7.21 -36.70 -13.84
N ARG A 753 -6.48 -35.61 -13.59
CA ARG A 753 -6.98 -34.21 -13.66
C ARG A 753 -7.14 -33.70 -15.09
N LYS A 754 -7.96 -34.38 -15.90
CA LYS A 754 -8.22 -34.03 -17.29
C LYS A 754 -9.53 -33.26 -17.44
N ILE A 755 -9.46 -32.11 -18.09
CA ILE A 755 -10.59 -31.23 -18.39
C ILE A 755 -10.71 -30.99 -19.89
N VAL A 756 -11.92 -30.71 -20.36
CA VAL A 756 -12.16 -30.20 -21.71
C VAL A 756 -12.11 -28.67 -21.65
N ILE A 757 -11.05 -28.11 -22.24
CA ILE A 757 -10.82 -26.67 -22.29
C ILE A 757 -10.29 -26.30 -23.67
N HIS A 758 -10.76 -25.18 -24.22
CA HIS A 758 -10.41 -24.67 -25.57
C HIS A 758 -10.49 -25.71 -26.71
N GLY A 759 -11.43 -26.66 -26.57
CA GLY A 759 -11.74 -27.68 -27.59
C GLY A 759 -10.90 -28.95 -27.48
N GLU A 760 -10.01 -29.06 -26.49
CA GLU A 760 -9.12 -30.21 -26.29
C GLU A 760 -9.27 -30.78 -24.88
N THR A 761 -9.01 -32.08 -24.71
CA THR A 761 -8.81 -32.67 -23.39
C THR A 761 -7.40 -32.41 -22.92
N ARG A 762 -7.26 -31.75 -21.77
CA ARG A 762 -5.98 -31.35 -21.19
C ARG A 762 -5.89 -31.60 -19.72
N MET A 763 -4.66 -31.72 -19.26
CA MET A 763 -4.36 -31.70 -17.84
C MET A 763 -4.56 -30.28 -17.27
N ALA A 764 -5.31 -30.19 -16.18
CA ALA A 764 -5.54 -28.95 -15.45
C ALA A 764 -4.46 -28.77 -14.37
N LEU A 765 -3.70 -27.68 -14.45
CA LEU A 765 -2.76 -27.26 -13.41
C LEU A 765 -3.38 -26.11 -12.61
N PRO A 766 -3.56 -26.23 -11.29
CA PRO A 766 -3.95 -25.10 -10.46
C PRO A 766 -2.92 -23.98 -10.54
N THR A 767 -3.38 -22.73 -10.38
CA THR A 767 -2.49 -21.57 -10.27
C THR A 767 -1.46 -21.75 -9.15
N SER A 768 -0.26 -21.20 -9.33
CA SER A 768 0.73 -21.10 -8.25
C SER A 768 0.12 -20.48 -6.98
N GLY A 769 0.45 -21.03 -5.82
CA GLY A 769 -0.14 -20.70 -4.52
C GLY A 769 -1.34 -21.59 -4.15
N SER A 770 -2.00 -22.23 -5.12
CA SER A 770 -3.09 -23.17 -4.84
C SER A 770 -2.61 -24.34 -3.97
N VAL A 771 -3.43 -24.71 -2.99
CA VAL A 771 -3.18 -25.87 -2.11
C VAL A 771 -3.73 -27.18 -2.68
N ASP A 772 -4.40 -27.12 -3.84
CA ASP A 772 -4.92 -28.29 -4.53
C ASP A 772 -3.79 -29.14 -5.13
N THR A 773 -4.16 -30.37 -5.49
CA THR A 773 -3.30 -31.31 -6.20
C THR A 773 -2.75 -30.64 -7.46
N LEU A 774 -1.42 -30.61 -7.57
CA LEU A 774 -0.62 -29.97 -8.64
C LEU A 774 -0.44 -28.45 -8.55
N GLY A 775 -0.93 -27.82 -7.48
CA GLY A 775 -0.58 -26.44 -7.18
C GLY A 775 0.93 -26.31 -6.94
N ALA A 776 1.57 -25.43 -7.70
CA ALA A 776 2.96 -25.06 -7.44
C ALA A 776 3.02 -24.16 -6.20
N SER A 777 4.01 -24.37 -5.32
CA SER A 777 4.25 -23.53 -4.13
C SER A 777 2.98 -23.26 -3.29
N PRO A 778 2.31 -24.31 -2.78
CA PRO A 778 1.01 -24.17 -2.11
C PRO A 778 1.08 -23.24 -0.89
N ASN A 779 0.10 -22.33 -0.77
CA ASN A 779 -0.04 -21.37 0.34
C ASN A 779 -0.62 -22.03 1.60
N LYS A 780 0.05 -23.06 2.12
CA LYS A 780 -0.45 -23.74 3.32
C LYS A 780 -0.35 -22.82 4.55
N PRO A 781 -1.44 -22.64 5.32
CA PRO A 781 -1.40 -21.89 6.57
C PRO A 781 -0.42 -22.55 7.55
N VAL A 782 0.73 -21.91 7.76
CA VAL A 782 1.70 -22.29 8.79
C VAL A 782 2.04 -21.05 9.62
N LYS A 783 2.21 -21.20 10.92
CA LYS A 783 2.53 -20.08 11.81
C LYS A 783 3.81 -19.36 11.36
N GLY A 784 3.70 -18.06 11.08
CA GLY A 784 4.80 -17.25 10.52
C GLY A 784 5.08 -17.48 9.02
N GLY A 785 4.20 -18.20 8.31
CA GLY A 785 4.26 -18.45 6.87
C GLY A 785 3.60 -17.37 6.02
N ILE A 786 2.96 -17.79 4.94
CA ILE A 786 2.26 -16.90 3.99
C ILE A 786 0.96 -16.43 4.64
N SER A 787 0.71 -15.12 4.60
CA SER A 787 -0.46 -14.49 5.21
C SER A 787 -1.64 -14.47 4.24
N GLU A 788 -2.85 -14.76 4.71
CA GLU A 788 -4.10 -14.52 3.94
C GLU A 788 -4.46 -13.03 3.87
N ILE A 789 -3.71 -12.15 4.55
CA ILE A 789 -3.92 -10.70 4.51
C ILE A 789 -3.38 -10.12 3.19
N ASN A 790 -4.31 -9.81 2.28
CA ASN A 790 -4.03 -9.13 1.02
C ASN A 790 -3.85 -7.62 1.26
N ARG A 791 -2.61 -7.15 1.04
CA ARG A 791 -2.21 -5.74 1.23
C ARG A 791 -2.03 -4.97 -0.07
N SER A 792 -1.85 -5.66 -1.20
CA SER A 792 -1.57 -5.05 -2.51
C SER A 792 -2.82 -4.86 -3.35
N GLY A 793 -3.89 -5.61 -3.06
CA GLY A 793 -5.04 -5.81 -3.95
C GLY A 793 -4.73 -6.73 -5.14
N LEU A 794 -3.46 -7.13 -5.32
CA LEU A 794 -2.99 -7.92 -6.45
C LEU A 794 -2.47 -9.27 -5.96
N GLY A 795 -3.28 -10.31 -6.15
CA GLY A 795 -2.90 -11.72 -6.08
C GLY A 795 -2.78 -12.31 -4.67
N GLY A 796 -3.51 -13.41 -4.43
CA GLY A 796 -3.46 -14.22 -3.21
C GLY A 796 -4.08 -13.56 -1.97
N GLY A 797 -4.49 -14.39 -0.99
CA GLY A 797 -5.06 -13.90 0.26
C GLY A 797 -6.56 -13.58 0.18
N GLY A 798 -7.36 -14.26 0.97
CA GLY A 798 -8.81 -14.04 1.08
C GLY A 798 -9.21 -12.90 2.01
N VAL A 799 -8.30 -12.33 2.80
CA VAL A 799 -8.60 -11.27 3.78
C VAL A 799 -8.11 -9.91 3.31
N PHE A 800 -8.97 -8.91 3.22
CA PHE A 800 -8.60 -7.57 2.78
C PHE A 800 -9.40 -6.48 3.49
N THR A 801 -8.85 -5.25 3.55
CA THR A 801 -9.53 -4.11 4.20
C THR A 801 -9.81 -2.98 3.20
N ILE A 802 -11.08 -2.60 3.07
CA ILE A 802 -11.54 -1.48 2.24
C ILE A 802 -12.39 -0.56 3.11
N ASP A 803 -12.10 0.74 3.09
CA ASP A 803 -12.78 1.77 3.88
C ASP A 803 -12.90 1.42 5.37
N GLY A 804 -11.83 0.87 5.96
CA GLY A 804 -11.79 0.47 7.36
C GLY A 804 -12.63 -0.76 7.74
N ILE A 805 -13.20 -1.48 6.77
CA ILE A 805 -13.91 -2.75 6.98
C ILE A 805 -13.04 -3.91 6.48
N THR A 806 -12.83 -4.91 7.32
CA THR A 806 -12.13 -6.15 6.95
C THR A 806 -13.11 -7.18 6.40
N PHE A 807 -12.85 -7.60 5.18
CA PHE A 807 -13.58 -8.63 4.46
C PHE A 807 -12.76 -9.93 4.44
N GLY A 808 -13.46 -11.05 4.54
CA GLY A 808 -12.95 -12.36 4.17
C GLY A 808 -13.70 -12.82 2.94
N LEU A 809 -13.02 -13.36 1.94
CA LEU A 809 -13.64 -13.88 0.73
C LEU A 809 -13.10 -15.28 0.44
N GLU A 810 -14.02 -16.24 0.32
CA GLU A 810 -13.74 -17.62 -0.06
C GLU A 810 -14.55 -18.00 -1.30
N VAL A 811 -13.90 -18.60 -2.31
CA VAL A 811 -14.59 -19.03 -3.52
C VAL A 811 -15.02 -20.49 -3.40
N CYS A 812 -16.32 -20.71 -3.19
CA CYS A 812 -16.96 -22.02 -3.18
C CYS A 812 -16.22 -23.09 -2.35
N LEU A 813 -15.39 -23.91 -3.01
CA LEU A 813 -14.66 -25.01 -2.39
C LEU A 813 -13.63 -24.52 -1.35
N ASP A 814 -13.10 -23.30 -1.49
CA ASP A 814 -12.26 -22.69 -0.45
C ASP A 814 -12.98 -22.64 0.90
N HIS A 815 -14.28 -22.30 0.87
CA HIS A 815 -15.11 -22.24 2.05
C HIS A 815 -15.33 -23.63 2.65
N ALA A 816 -15.65 -24.63 1.82
CA ALA A 816 -15.85 -26.01 2.30
C ALA A 816 -14.58 -26.66 2.86
N TYR A 817 -13.41 -26.23 2.41
CA TYR A 817 -12.12 -26.63 2.99
C TYR A 817 -11.66 -25.71 4.12
N ASN A 818 -12.52 -24.80 4.59
CA ASN A 818 -12.29 -23.95 5.75
C ASN A 818 -11.02 -23.09 5.62
N ARG A 819 -10.69 -22.61 4.41
CA ARG A 819 -9.42 -21.92 4.13
C ARG A 819 -9.15 -20.78 5.11
N LEU A 820 -10.10 -19.86 5.30
CA LEU A 820 -9.94 -18.72 6.20
C LEU A 820 -9.93 -19.14 7.65
N TRP A 821 -10.71 -20.16 8.02
CA TRP A 821 -10.72 -20.67 9.39
C TRP A 821 -9.36 -21.29 9.72
N GLU A 822 -8.77 -22.08 8.81
CA GLU A 822 -7.44 -22.65 8.99
C GLU A 822 -6.37 -21.57 9.12
N PHE A 823 -6.49 -20.47 8.37
CA PHE A 823 -5.63 -19.32 8.53
C PHE A 823 -5.74 -18.72 9.93
N TYR A 824 -6.95 -18.39 10.41
CA TYR A 824 -7.12 -17.79 11.72
C TYR A 824 -6.77 -18.72 12.89
N ASP A 825 -7.00 -20.02 12.74
CA ASP A 825 -6.67 -21.03 13.75
C ASP A 825 -5.17 -21.31 13.83
N LYS A 826 -4.48 -21.41 12.67
CA LYS A 826 -3.12 -21.97 12.60
C LYS A 826 -2.03 -20.97 12.24
N ALA A 827 -2.35 -19.90 11.52
CA ALA A 827 -1.35 -19.07 10.83
C ALA A 827 -1.42 -17.57 11.13
N ALA A 828 -2.59 -17.05 11.51
CA ALA A 828 -2.77 -15.64 11.81
C ALA A 828 -1.89 -15.22 13.01
N ASN A 829 -1.31 -14.03 12.91
CA ASN A 829 -0.45 -13.45 13.93
C ASN A 829 -1.26 -12.50 14.81
N SER A 830 -0.81 -12.32 16.07
CA SER A 830 -1.32 -11.25 16.93
C SER A 830 -1.21 -9.90 16.20
N GLY A 831 -2.31 -9.16 16.18
CA GLY A 831 -2.45 -7.91 15.43
C GLY A 831 -2.99 -8.03 14.01
N ASP A 832 -3.15 -9.24 13.45
CA ASP A 832 -3.83 -9.42 12.16
C ASP A 832 -5.33 -9.05 12.30
N PRO A 833 -5.94 -8.40 11.30
CA PRO A 833 -7.34 -8.01 11.37
C PRO A 833 -8.26 -9.22 11.24
N LYS A 834 -9.34 -9.26 12.02
CA LYS A 834 -10.40 -10.27 11.91
C LYS A 834 -11.50 -9.83 10.95
N VAL A 835 -12.08 -10.79 10.25
CA VAL A 835 -13.16 -10.55 9.26
C VAL A 835 -14.41 -9.99 9.95
N GLN A 836 -14.94 -8.88 9.45
CA GLN A 836 -16.24 -8.31 9.83
C GLN A 836 -17.36 -8.75 8.88
N ILE A 837 -17.03 -8.93 7.59
CA ILE A 837 -17.97 -9.38 6.55
C ILE A 837 -17.33 -10.52 5.76
N HIS A 838 -17.93 -11.71 5.81
CA HIS A 838 -17.49 -12.90 5.10
C HIS A 838 -18.30 -13.09 3.80
N LEU A 839 -17.62 -13.16 2.66
CA LEU A 839 -18.19 -13.18 1.32
C LEU A 839 -17.90 -14.51 0.63
N ILE A 840 -18.94 -15.17 0.11
CA ILE A 840 -18.84 -16.50 -0.50
C ILE A 840 -19.53 -16.48 -1.88
N PRO A 841 -18.84 -16.07 -2.96
CA PRO A 841 -19.32 -16.35 -4.32
C PRO A 841 -19.18 -17.86 -4.59
N SER A 842 -20.27 -18.54 -4.95
CA SER A 842 -20.27 -20.00 -5.06
C SER A 842 -21.15 -20.60 -6.17
N TRP A 843 -20.94 -21.90 -6.41
CA TRP A 843 -21.74 -22.73 -7.31
C TRP A 843 -21.95 -24.14 -6.74
N GLY A 844 -23.05 -24.32 -6.02
CA GLY A 844 -23.37 -25.50 -5.22
C GLY A 844 -22.89 -25.42 -3.76
N MET A 845 -22.61 -24.23 -3.21
CA MET A 845 -22.19 -24.08 -1.80
C MET A 845 -23.18 -23.25 -0.99
N SER A 846 -23.34 -23.60 0.28
CA SER A 846 -24.08 -22.80 1.26
C SER A 846 -23.13 -22.14 2.27
N ILE A 847 -23.65 -21.20 3.07
CA ILE A 847 -22.93 -20.59 4.21
C ILE A 847 -22.40 -21.64 5.20
N HIS A 848 -23.03 -22.81 5.23
CA HIS A 848 -22.73 -23.89 6.17
C HIS A 848 -22.09 -25.09 5.47
N GLY A 849 -21.67 -24.89 4.22
CA GLY A 849 -20.78 -25.84 3.56
C GLY A 849 -19.37 -25.81 4.14
N GLY A 850 -19.04 -24.78 4.91
CA GLY A 850 -17.76 -24.55 5.57
C GLY A 850 -17.91 -23.77 6.88
N VAL A 851 -16.77 -23.41 7.48
CA VAL A 851 -16.74 -22.66 8.75
C VAL A 851 -16.74 -21.15 8.50
N VAL A 852 -17.69 -20.46 9.13
CA VAL A 852 -17.75 -19.00 9.13
C VAL A 852 -16.57 -18.43 9.93
N SER A 853 -15.81 -17.52 9.29
CA SER A 853 -14.58 -16.95 9.87
C SER A 853 -14.70 -15.48 10.30
N CYS A 854 -15.90 -14.88 10.24
CA CYS A 854 -16.12 -13.52 10.73
C CYS A 854 -16.33 -13.48 12.25
N ILE A 855 -16.06 -12.33 12.85
CA ILE A 855 -16.27 -12.10 14.28
C ILE A 855 -17.74 -12.20 14.67
N ALA A 856 -18.00 -12.37 15.97
CA ALA A 856 -19.32 -12.23 16.57
C ALA A 856 -20.05 -10.96 16.09
N ASP A 857 -21.33 -11.14 15.79
CA ASP A 857 -22.24 -10.17 15.18
C ASP A 857 -21.80 -9.70 13.76
N GLY A 858 -20.81 -10.38 13.15
CA GLY A 858 -20.34 -10.18 11.78
C GLY A 858 -21.32 -10.68 10.73
N LEU A 859 -21.20 -10.16 9.50
CA LEU A 859 -22.10 -10.51 8.41
C LEU A 859 -21.50 -11.63 7.56
N VAL A 860 -22.33 -12.56 7.13
CA VAL A 860 -21.96 -13.61 6.17
C VAL A 860 -22.88 -13.52 4.97
N PHE A 861 -22.32 -13.54 3.77
CA PHE A 861 -23.06 -13.37 2.54
C PHE A 861 -22.62 -14.38 1.49
N ASN A 862 -23.54 -15.23 1.05
CA ASN A 862 -23.32 -16.22 0.00
C ASN A 862 -24.17 -15.87 -1.22
N VAL A 863 -23.59 -15.96 -2.41
CA VAL A 863 -24.33 -15.88 -3.68
C VAL A 863 -24.01 -17.16 -4.45
N ASP A 864 -24.91 -18.11 -4.31
CA ASP A 864 -24.83 -19.40 -4.97
C ASP A 864 -25.56 -19.33 -6.32
N GLY A 865 -24.91 -19.76 -7.39
CA GLY A 865 -25.55 -19.76 -8.71
C GLY A 865 -26.84 -20.60 -8.73
N PRO A 866 -26.79 -21.91 -8.41
CA PRO A 866 -27.96 -22.78 -8.44
C PRO A 866 -29.05 -22.44 -7.41
N SER A 867 -28.66 -22.08 -6.18
CA SER A 867 -29.57 -21.93 -5.03
C SER A 867 -29.95 -20.47 -4.74
N GLY A 868 -29.35 -19.52 -5.45
CA GLY A 868 -29.51 -18.09 -5.22
C GLY A 868 -28.66 -17.60 -4.04
N SER A 869 -29.00 -16.43 -3.51
CA SER A 869 -28.25 -15.86 -2.40
C SER A 869 -28.86 -16.16 -1.04
N ASP A 870 -28.00 -16.07 -0.03
CA ASP A 870 -28.32 -16.20 1.39
C ASP A 870 -27.44 -15.26 2.23
N ALA A 871 -27.94 -14.82 3.39
CA ALA A 871 -27.22 -13.91 4.26
C ALA A 871 -27.57 -14.12 5.74
N GLU A 872 -26.55 -14.06 6.59
CA GLU A 872 -26.65 -14.33 8.03
C GLU A 872 -25.81 -13.35 8.86
N ILE A 873 -26.14 -13.27 10.14
CA ILE A 873 -25.29 -12.68 11.17
C ILE A 873 -24.64 -13.85 11.92
N ASN A 874 -23.31 -13.84 12.03
CA ASN A 874 -22.59 -14.79 12.88
C ASN A 874 -22.87 -14.45 14.34
N ASP A 875 -23.79 -15.17 14.98
CA ASP A 875 -24.22 -14.84 16.33
C ASP A 875 -23.24 -15.31 17.42
N ASP A 876 -22.22 -16.16 17.14
CA ASP A 876 -21.10 -16.65 17.99
C ASP A 876 -21.48 -17.11 19.43
N LYS A 877 -22.72 -16.92 19.85
CA LYS A 877 -23.24 -17.03 21.22
C LYS A 877 -23.85 -18.41 21.47
N GLY A 878 -23.76 -19.33 20.50
CA GLY A 878 -24.33 -20.68 20.61
C GLY A 878 -25.84 -20.68 20.92
N ALA A 879 -26.55 -19.60 20.59
CA ALA A 879 -27.97 -19.39 20.89
C ALA A 879 -28.88 -19.65 19.68
N GLY A 880 -28.31 -20.12 18.57
CA GLY A 880 -29.02 -20.52 17.36
C GLY A 880 -29.26 -22.03 17.32
N ASP A 881 -30.25 -22.43 16.52
CA ASP A 881 -30.47 -23.83 16.19
C ASP A 881 -29.24 -24.35 15.43
N TYR A 882 -28.67 -25.46 15.88
CA TYR A 882 -27.70 -26.24 15.14
C TYR A 882 -28.43 -27.08 14.11
N PHE A 883 -27.88 -27.29 12.94
CA PHE A 883 -28.51 -28.13 11.92
C PHE A 883 -27.51 -29.05 11.23
N CYS A 884 -28.03 -30.09 10.61
CA CYS A 884 -27.19 -31.03 9.88
C CYS A 884 -27.02 -30.59 8.43
N VAL A 885 -25.78 -30.47 7.96
CA VAL A 885 -25.48 -30.07 6.57
C VAL A 885 -26.02 -31.08 5.55
N GLU A 886 -26.02 -32.37 5.87
CA GLU A 886 -26.64 -33.41 5.02
C GLU A 886 -28.16 -33.49 5.18
N HIS A 887 -28.68 -33.05 6.32
CA HIS A 887 -30.09 -33.13 6.67
C HIS A 887 -30.58 -31.75 7.11
N GLU A 888 -30.70 -30.81 6.16
CA GLU A 888 -31.00 -29.39 6.42
C GLU A 888 -32.28 -29.15 7.25
N HIS A 889 -33.21 -30.11 7.24
CA HIS A 889 -34.44 -30.06 8.05
C HIS A 889 -34.26 -30.54 9.49
N TYR A 890 -33.14 -31.19 9.82
CA TYR A 890 -32.79 -31.57 11.18
C TYR A 890 -32.15 -30.36 11.85
N THR A 891 -32.86 -29.78 12.81
CA THR A 891 -32.35 -28.75 13.71
C THR A 891 -32.35 -29.25 15.16
N ASP A 892 -31.40 -28.78 15.97
CA ASP A 892 -31.28 -29.05 17.39
C ASP A 892 -30.83 -27.78 18.12
N THR A 893 -31.26 -27.59 19.36
CA THR A 893 -30.90 -26.41 20.16
C THR A 893 -29.52 -26.53 20.82
N SER A 894 -28.86 -27.68 20.69
CA SER A 894 -27.55 -27.96 21.27
C SER A 894 -26.58 -28.50 20.24
N SER A 895 -25.29 -28.22 20.43
CA SER A 895 -24.23 -28.86 19.68
C SER A 895 -24.26 -30.38 19.91
N GLY A 896 -23.96 -31.14 18.86
CA GLY A 896 -24.03 -32.59 18.88
C GLY A 896 -23.85 -33.16 17.48
N ASN A 897 -23.96 -34.46 17.34
CA ASN A 897 -24.01 -35.10 16.02
C ASN A 897 -25.47 -35.22 15.56
N CYS A 898 -25.68 -35.23 14.26
CA CYS A 898 -27.01 -35.44 13.71
C CYS A 898 -27.55 -36.84 14.06
N ASN A 899 -28.67 -36.87 14.79
CA ASN A 899 -29.35 -38.13 15.14
C ASN A 899 -30.54 -38.41 14.22
N ALA A 900 -30.58 -37.81 13.03
CA ALA A 900 -31.68 -38.04 12.09
C ALA A 900 -31.71 -39.51 11.65
N TYR A 901 -32.90 -40.11 11.67
CA TYR A 901 -33.13 -41.46 11.16
C TYR A 901 -33.59 -41.36 9.71
N LEU A 902 -32.96 -42.12 8.81
CA LEU A 902 -33.41 -42.30 7.44
C LEU A 902 -34.61 -43.25 7.39
N PHE A 903 -35.61 -42.87 6.61
CA PHE A 903 -36.85 -43.61 6.43
C PHE A 903 -37.26 -43.62 4.96
N ASP A 904 -37.53 -44.79 4.41
CA ASP A 904 -38.12 -44.91 3.08
C ASP A 904 -39.64 -44.86 3.16
N CYS A 905 -40.27 -43.99 2.37
CA CYS A 905 -41.71 -44.05 2.21
C CYS A 905 -42.08 -45.19 1.24
N PRO A 906 -42.76 -46.26 1.71
CA PRO A 906 -43.07 -47.42 0.86
C PRO A 906 -44.03 -47.08 -0.29
N SER A 907 -44.78 -45.97 -0.20
CA SER A 907 -45.73 -45.57 -1.24
C SER A 907 -45.11 -44.78 -2.38
N CYS A 908 -44.10 -43.95 -2.10
CA CYS A 908 -43.49 -43.09 -3.12
C CYS A 908 -42.00 -43.35 -3.36
N GLY A 909 -41.39 -44.28 -2.60
CA GLY A 909 -39.98 -44.64 -2.72
C GLY A 909 -39.01 -43.51 -2.42
N LYS A 910 -39.46 -42.45 -1.73
CA LYS A 910 -38.59 -41.33 -1.34
C LYS A 910 -38.10 -41.56 0.08
N GLU A 911 -36.81 -41.34 0.26
CA GLU A 911 -36.10 -41.40 1.54
C GLU A 911 -36.25 -40.04 2.27
N TYR A 912 -36.47 -40.07 3.58
CA TYR A 912 -36.60 -38.88 4.44
C TYR A 912 -35.82 -39.07 5.74
N ALA A 913 -35.16 -38.02 6.20
CA ALA A 913 -34.54 -37.99 7.51
C ALA A 913 -35.48 -37.32 8.52
N TYR A 914 -35.81 -38.00 9.64
CA TYR A 914 -36.68 -37.45 10.68
C TYR A 914 -35.98 -37.31 12.05
N PRO A 915 -36.18 -36.16 12.75
CA PRO A 915 -35.51 -35.88 14.02
C PRO A 915 -36.10 -36.60 15.24
N LYS A 916 -37.38 -37.01 15.22
CA LYS A 916 -38.05 -37.63 16.38
C LYS A 916 -39.07 -38.70 15.97
N ILE A 917 -39.10 -39.79 16.72
CA ILE A 917 -40.13 -40.84 16.63
C ILE A 917 -41.31 -40.47 17.56
N PRO A 918 -42.58 -40.65 17.14
CA PRO A 918 -43.01 -41.17 15.83
C PRO A 918 -43.02 -40.10 14.74
N ALA A 919 -42.55 -40.44 13.54
CA ALA A 919 -42.56 -39.55 12.38
C ALA A 919 -44.00 -39.28 11.92
N PRO A 920 -44.41 -38.02 11.64
CA PRO A 920 -45.66 -37.73 10.98
C PRO A 920 -45.70 -38.27 9.54
N VAL A 921 -46.92 -38.33 8.99
CA VAL A 921 -47.26 -38.74 7.62
C VAL A 921 -46.23 -38.25 6.59
N CYS A 922 -45.82 -39.14 5.66
CA CYS A 922 -44.86 -38.82 4.59
C CYS A 922 -45.17 -37.46 3.92
N PRO A 923 -44.24 -36.49 3.90
CA PRO A 923 -44.48 -35.15 3.37
C PRO A 923 -44.90 -35.13 1.89
N SER A 924 -44.38 -36.05 1.06
CA SER A 924 -44.72 -36.07 -0.36
C SER A 924 -46.07 -36.71 -0.67
N CYS A 925 -46.58 -37.65 0.14
CA CYS A 925 -47.80 -38.40 -0.21
C CYS A 925 -48.92 -38.31 0.82
N SER A 926 -48.67 -37.79 2.03
CA SER A 926 -49.65 -37.50 3.09
C SER A 926 -50.53 -38.68 3.56
N THR A 927 -50.22 -39.93 3.18
CA THR A 927 -51.13 -41.08 3.30
C THR A 927 -50.73 -42.18 4.30
N HIS A 928 -49.48 -42.24 4.78
CA HIS A 928 -49.00 -43.34 5.63
C HIS A 928 -48.57 -42.92 7.05
N PRO A 929 -49.16 -43.47 8.13
CA PRO A 929 -48.91 -43.05 9.50
C PRO A 929 -47.73 -43.74 10.23
N ALA A 930 -46.91 -44.55 9.57
CA ALA A 930 -45.67 -45.08 10.16
C ALA A 930 -44.67 -45.44 9.07
N LEU A 931 -43.49 -44.84 9.11
CA LEU A 931 -42.35 -45.27 8.31
C LEU A 931 -41.72 -46.48 9.03
N GLU A 932 -41.60 -47.63 8.35
CA GLU A 932 -40.92 -48.82 8.91
C GLU A 932 -39.40 -48.58 8.92
N LYS A 933 -38.71 -49.09 9.95
CA LYS A 933 -37.25 -48.95 10.07
C LYS A 933 -36.56 -49.86 9.04
N SER A 934 -35.65 -49.30 8.26
CA SER A 934 -34.74 -50.07 7.40
C SER A 934 -33.51 -50.52 8.20
N TYR A 935 -33.10 -51.79 8.06
CA TYR A 935 -31.94 -52.41 8.71
C TYR A 935 -30.93 -52.87 7.64
N TYR A 936 -29.65 -52.53 7.76
CA TYR A 936 -28.63 -52.98 6.80
C TYR A 936 -27.95 -54.28 7.25
N CYS A 937 -27.86 -55.25 6.34
CA CYS A 937 -27.13 -56.49 6.55
C CYS A 937 -25.71 -56.40 5.98
N THR A 938 -24.70 -56.24 6.84
CA THR A 938 -23.28 -56.23 6.41
C THR A 938 -22.86 -57.55 5.76
N ALA A 939 -23.44 -58.68 6.16
CA ALA A 939 -23.12 -59.98 5.57
C ALA A 939 -23.67 -60.15 4.15
N CYS A 940 -24.80 -59.52 3.82
CA CYS A 940 -25.48 -59.65 2.53
C CYS A 940 -25.39 -58.39 1.64
N SER A 941 -24.91 -57.28 2.21
CA SER A 941 -24.95 -55.95 1.59
C SER A 941 -26.36 -55.56 1.08
N SER A 942 -27.39 -55.91 1.85
CA SER A 942 -28.80 -55.64 1.54
C SER A 942 -29.51 -54.92 2.69
N TRP A 943 -30.48 -54.06 2.34
CA TRP A 943 -31.37 -53.40 3.29
C TRP A 943 -32.65 -54.24 3.49
N GLU A 944 -33.09 -54.35 4.74
CA GLU A 944 -34.16 -55.24 5.16
C GLU A 944 -35.11 -54.51 6.11
N ASN A 945 -36.41 -54.79 6.05
CA ASN A 945 -37.40 -54.15 6.95
C ASN A 945 -37.54 -54.88 8.31
N ASN A 946 -36.78 -55.96 8.52
CA ASN A 946 -36.83 -56.79 9.72
C ASN A 946 -35.51 -56.75 10.48
N SER A 947 -35.56 -56.95 11.80
CA SER A 947 -34.37 -57.03 12.68
C SER A 947 -33.47 -58.25 12.43
N THR A 948 -33.78 -59.08 11.44
CA THR A 948 -33.01 -60.25 11.00
C THR A 948 -33.01 -60.33 9.49
N CYS A 949 -31.84 -60.52 8.89
CA CYS A 949 -31.72 -60.62 7.44
C CYS A 949 -32.41 -61.90 6.94
N PRO A 950 -33.35 -61.84 5.99
CA PRO A 950 -34.01 -63.02 5.44
C PRO A 950 -33.04 -63.90 4.64
N THR A 951 -31.93 -63.34 4.15
CA THR A 951 -30.95 -64.05 3.32
C THR A 951 -29.95 -64.86 4.16
N CYS A 952 -29.41 -64.29 5.24
CA CYS A 952 -28.39 -64.97 6.05
C CYS A 952 -28.79 -65.23 7.50
N SER A 953 -29.99 -64.84 7.92
CA SER A 953 -30.49 -64.93 9.30
C SER A 953 -29.68 -64.15 10.35
N ALA A 954 -28.69 -63.33 9.93
CA ALA A 954 -27.94 -62.50 10.86
C ALA A 954 -28.89 -61.53 11.58
N LEU A 955 -28.74 -61.42 12.90
CA LEU A 955 -29.38 -60.35 13.66
C LEU A 955 -28.82 -59.02 13.16
N LEU A 956 -29.69 -58.19 12.63
CA LEU A 956 -29.30 -56.88 12.14
C LEU A 956 -29.25 -55.96 13.34
N THR A 957 -28.03 -55.62 13.77
CA THR A 957 -27.85 -54.47 14.63
C THR A 957 -28.33 -53.26 13.86
N HIS A 958 -29.17 -52.45 14.50
CA HIS A 958 -29.52 -51.14 13.99
C HIS A 958 -28.23 -50.32 13.94
N GLU A 959 -27.48 -50.42 12.84
CA GLU A 959 -26.55 -49.37 12.48
C GLU A 959 -27.44 -48.17 12.27
N SER A 960 -27.53 -47.32 13.30
CA SER A 960 -27.81 -45.93 13.07
C SER A 960 -26.71 -45.48 12.11
N ALA A 961 -26.99 -45.56 10.80
CA ALA A 961 -26.45 -44.61 9.84
C ALA A 961 -27.05 -43.21 10.14
N GLY A 962 -27.21 -42.87 11.43
CA GLY A 962 -27.45 -41.53 11.88
C GLY A 962 -26.20 -40.78 11.45
N CYS A 963 -26.43 -39.76 10.65
CA CYS A 963 -25.41 -38.87 10.15
C CYS A 963 -24.52 -38.43 11.33
N THR A 964 -23.35 -39.04 11.50
CA THR A 964 -22.47 -38.69 12.64
C THR A 964 -21.79 -37.34 12.45
N LEU A 965 -22.18 -36.59 11.41
CA LEU A 965 -21.71 -35.23 11.19
C LEU A 965 -22.14 -34.34 12.37
N PRO A 966 -21.21 -33.55 12.91
CA PRO A 966 -21.53 -32.54 13.89
C PRO A 966 -22.52 -31.54 13.28
N LEU A 967 -23.54 -31.20 14.05
CA LEU A 967 -24.47 -30.15 13.70
C LEU A 967 -23.74 -28.82 13.67
N GLN A 968 -23.99 -28.02 12.65
CA GLN A 968 -23.42 -26.70 12.48
C GLN A 968 -24.37 -25.65 13.03
N HIS A 969 -23.81 -24.66 13.73
CA HIS A 969 -24.59 -23.57 14.30
C HIS A 969 -25.12 -22.66 13.18
N GLN A 970 -26.45 -22.48 13.13
CA GLN A 970 -27.06 -21.60 12.15
C GLN A 970 -27.02 -20.15 12.65
N GLY A 971 -26.44 -19.26 11.84
CA GLY A 971 -26.46 -17.84 12.10
C GLY A 971 -27.88 -17.27 12.06
N THR A 972 -28.06 -16.08 12.62
CA THR A 972 -29.35 -15.38 12.50
C THR A 972 -29.55 -14.92 11.05
N LYS A 973 -30.49 -15.56 10.34
CA LYS A 973 -30.87 -15.20 8.96
C LYS A 973 -31.22 -13.72 8.84
N ILE A 974 -30.66 -13.07 7.82
CA ILE A 974 -31.03 -11.70 7.45
C ILE A 974 -32.25 -11.79 6.53
N PRO A 975 -33.39 -11.18 6.87
CA PRO A 975 -34.58 -11.26 6.04
C PRO A 975 -34.36 -10.67 4.64
N LYS A 976 -34.95 -11.33 3.63
CA LYS A 976 -35.07 -10.79 2.27
C LYS A 976 -36.17 -9.72 2.26
N LYS A 977 -35.94 -8.60 1.57
CA LYS A 977 -37.00 -7.62 1.32
C LYS A 977 -38.01 -8.19 0.32
N ALA A 978 -39.30 -7.92 0.55
CA ALA A 978 -40.38 -8.38 -0.31
C ALA A 978 -40.17 -7.95 -1.77
N GLY A 979 -40.40 -8.87 -2.72
CA GLY A 979 -40.23 -8.65 -4.16
C GLY A 979 -38.96 -9.26 -4.77
N SER A 980 -38.18 -10.06 -4.02
CA SER A 980 -37.08 -10.84 -4.59
C SER A 980 -37.59 -12.14 -5.20
N VAL A 981 -37.30 -12.35 -6.48
CA VAL A 981 -37.54 -13.60 -7.22
C VAL A 981 -36.18 -14.23 -7.52
N SER A 982 -36.13 -15.54 -7.70
CA SER A 982 -34.96 -16.25 -8.24
C SER A 982 -35.39 -16.92 -9.54
N VAL A 983 -34.74 -16.61 -10.65
CA VAL A 983 -35.06 -17.22 -11.96
C VAL A 983 -33.98 -18.23 -12.33
N GLY A 984 -34.36 -19.48 -12.61
CA GLY A 984 -33.46 -20.47 -13.20
C GLY A 984 -33.39 -20.30 -14.71
N LEU A 985 -32.19 -20.30 -15.31
CA LEU A 985 -32.03 -20.02 -16.74
C LEU A 985 -31.20 -21.09 -17.46
N ASN A 986 -31.82 -21.69 -18.48
CA ASN A 986 -31.20 -22.53 -19.51
C ASN A 986 -31.23 -21.83 -20.89
N ALA A 987 -31.13 -20.50 -20.94
CA ALA A 987 -31.37 -19.67 -22.15
C ALA A 987 -30.10 -18.95 -22.67
N LYS A 988 -30.08 -18.56 -23.95
CA LYS A 988 -28.92 -17.95 -24.63
C LYS A 988 -28.65 -16.54 -24.11
N VAL A 989 -27.43 -16.03 -24.23
CA VAL A 989 -27.04 -14.65 -23.80
C VAL A 989 -27.94 -13.55 -24.39
N SER A 990 -28.52 -13.77 -25.59
CA SER A 990 -29.50 -12.85 -26.18
C SER A 990 -30.78 -12.70 -25.36
N ASP A 991 -31.16 -13.74 -24.62
CA ASP A 991 -32.35 -13.76 -23.78
C ASP A 991 -32.09 -13.01 -22.45
N TRP A 992 -30.83 -12.87 -22.03
CA TRP A 992 -30.42 -12.28 -20.75
C TRP A 992 -30.79 -10.79 -20.63
N LYS A 993 -30.85 -10.04 -21.75
CA LYS A 993 -31.26 -8.63 -21.76
C LYS A 993 -32.71 -8.41 -21.32
N LYS A 994 -33.61 -9.35 -21.64
CA LYS A 994 -34.99 -9.29 -21.16
C LYS A 994 -35.09 -9.54 -19.65
N TYR A 995 -34.12 -10.25 -19.08
CA TYR A 995 -34.12 -10.59 -17.65
C TYR A 995 -33.51 -9.50 -16.78
N ALA A 996 -32.51 -8.75 -17.27
CA ALA A 996 -31.97 -7.61 -16.53
C ALA A 996 -33.00 -6.48 -16.36
N SER A 997 -33.93 -6.32 -17.30
CA SER A 997 -34.99 -5.30 -17.22
C SER A 997 -36.09 -5.59 -16.21
N ASP A 998 -36.31 -6.86 -15.86
CA ASP A 998 -37.50 -7.28 -15.08
C ASP A 998 -37.24 -7.28 -13.55
N ASN A 999 -36.04 -6.92 -13.08
CA ASN A 999 -35.60 -6.91 -11.67
C ASN A 999 -35.62 -8.26 -10.92
N ASP A 1000 -36.10 -9.35 -11.55
CA ASP A 1000 -36.34 -10.66 -10.92
C ASP A 1000 -35.09 -11.46 -10.54
N ASN A 1001 -33.88 -10.94 -10.73
CA ASN A 1001 -32.62 -11.63 -10.40
C ASN A 1001 -31.84 -10.98 -9.25
N LEU A 1002 -32.41 -9.94 -8.63
CA LEU A 1002 -31.80 -9.26 -7.49
C LEU A 1002 -32.48 -9.68 -6.18
N THR A 1003 -31.68 -10.19 -5.25
CA THR A 1003 -32.11 -10.38 -3.87
C THR A 1003 -31.49 -9.32 -2.98
N ILE A 1004 -32.33 -8.44 -2.45
CA ILE A 1004 -31.92 -7.35 -1.56
C ILE A 1004 -32.24 -7.73 -0.12
N TYR A 1005 -31.23 -7.69 0.75
CA TYR A 1005 -31.37 -7.97 2.16
C TYR A 1005 -31.66 -6.71 2.98
N GLU A 1006 -32.16 -6.92 4.19
CA GLU A 1006 -32.24 -5.85 5.19
C GLU A 1006 -30.87 -5.29 5.54
N VAL A 1007 -30.86 -4.01 5.93
CA VAL A 1007 -29.64 -3.35 6.40
C VAL A 1007 -29.30 -3.85 7.80
N LYS A 1008 -28.04 -4.21 8.03
CA LYS A 1008 -27.53 -4.66 9.33
C LYS A 1008 -26.32 -3.85 9.75
N ASP A 1009 -26.10 -3.76 11.05
CA ASP A 1009 -24.94 -3.09 11.61
C ASP A 1009 -23.66 -3.90 11.30
N ILE A 1010 -22.56 -3.19 11.09
CA ILE A 1010 -21.23 -3.77 10.95
C ILE A 1010 -20.61 -3.77 12.35
N PRO A 1011 -20.15 -4.92 12.87
CA PRO A 1011 -19.51 -4.95 14.18
C PRO A 1011 -18.20 -4.14 14.16
N GLY A 1012 -17.76 -3.66 15.32
CA GLY A 1012 -16.48 -2.96 15.43
C GLY A 1012 -15.30 -3.85 15.02
N ALA A 1013 -14.27 -3.27 14.39
CA ALA A 1013 -13.07 -3.99 14.00
C ALA A 1013 -12.40 -4.66 15.20
N GLN A 1014 -11.86 -5.86 15.00
CA GLN A 1014 -11.12 -6.62 16.00
C GLN A 1014 -9.81 -7.11 15.40
N LEU A 1015 -8.81 -7.30 16.26
CA LEU A 1015 -7.53 -7.90 15.90
C LEU A 1015 -7.41 -9.29 16.54
N VAL A 1016 -6.58 -10.14 15.96
CA VAL A 1016 -6.14 -11.39 16.60
C VAL A 1016 -5.34 -11.04 17.86
N PRO A 1017 -5.68 -11.62 19.03
CA PRO A 1017 -5.02 -11.34 20.31
C PRO A 1017 -3.51 -11.58 20.32
#